data_AF-A0A540VEH9-F1
#
_entry.id   AF-A0A540VEH9-F1
#
_cell.length_a   1.000
_cell.length_b   1.000
_cell.length_c   1.000
_cell.angle_alpha   90.00
_cell.angle_beta   90.00
_cell.angle_gamma   90.00
#
_symmetry.space_group_name_H-M   'P 1'
#
loop_
_entity.id
_entity.type
_entity.pdbx_description
1 polymer ?
#
loop_
_entity_poly.entity_id
_entity_poly.type
_entity_poly.pdbx_seq_one_letter_code
_entity_poly.pdbx_strand_id
1 'polypeptide(L)'
;MDPGIHRLYRSQNSRLTSSGVWQPVNAKRSSCREVAPSLRFHLHNALGARAAGIWVALPLILAAGAWALLWAALRPTPVQAQVDTTCDAVSAIPAEECRALVALYQNTDGAAWDDHTLWLTVNGSTTPCDWFGVTCEGGHVTRLELPGNSLRGNLPRALGGLGHLQQLDLSDNLLRGGVPDSLCRLAVAGTQAHLAYNQLQARDARTRACLDHLDPDWLETQTIPPRELTVGQITTDQIQLRWQPIPYTGDGGYYEVRYATRLDGPYTVHGTTADKTADGYMLDGLTPGQTYFIQVRTFTPAHSNQEHGQLSQPAQLAAVTQAESGFVLLILYFPADNDLSPYVDSVLERVRRGSELNPNVQVIFLGDKRGPANTRIFEVARGVITRTHTVEEVWGTDELDTSDPNVLAWFLTHARERFPGAARTVVSLMGHGVGMMPEFPWPTLDDGADVPSTTPPGIPALPKGIEATPGDVGDGSGYLSSIDFGAALAAATDNGANPFDVVFFDQCFQGNLATLYQVHRSARVLVASPNYAWLAAPYHQYLVALSPTATPELMADRLIRIYQGALDDSHPNVIFWVRGADIPAITQAVSQLGTSLQAALQTGNSAILATIGNAARLSQYVDTTQCGRQQFQMGPPDELLGAGSFASNLRRGFGPGDPFGIYDAAGALLAQLDQVESLARVGHPYLAPQVTWTYTDTITLLAPLRRESPPNVAWRASIFGATPPMDAIWTPSPDQTVPITQPFALAEESTWDEFIAAWYTGPMTPTVGEWCHYTPPVRITQDVTETLTLTVTDQGLGTAQVIWTATAAEDATSYWLLARPQGQSNWTVVEQLPLTQTVLTLAAPEAGVTFDLQVVAQDALGLVVAESNPVDWAVSGPVLDRRIYLPVVRK
;
A
#
# COMPACT_ATOMS: atom_id res chain seq x y z
N MET A 1 -10.45 43.29 57.53
CA MET A 1 -10.20 44.74 57.62
C MET A 1 -10.71 45.33 56.31
N ASP A 2 -11.56 46.34 56.40
CA ASP A 2 -12.15 47.14 55.30
C ASP A 2 -11.39 48.50 55.25
N PRO A 3 -11.66 49.50 54.37
CA PRO A 3 -12.64 49.59 53.26
C PRO A 3 -12.16 50.32 51.96
N GLY A 4 -13.04 50.44 50.95
CA GLY A 4 -12.91 51.46 49.87
C GLY A 4 -13.71 51.19 48.56
N ILE A 5 -15.06 51.29 48.52
CA ILE A 5 -15.87 52.50 48.18
C ILE A 5 -15.80 52.92 46.68
N HIS A 6 -16.87 53.25 45.90
CA HIS A 6 -18.32 52.97 45.92
C HIS A 6 -19.02 53.71 44.72
N ARG A 7 -20.04 53.12 44.08
CA ARG A 7 -21.32 53.70 43.52
C ARG A 7 -21.80 52.88 42.30
N LEU A 8 -22.92 52.14 42.30
CA LEU A 8 -24.35 52.43 42.52
C LEU A 8 -25.09 53.11 41.34
N TYR A 9 -25.99 52.37 40.68
CA TYR A 9 -27.43 52.63 40.73
C TYR A 9 -28.28 51.34 40.57
N ARG A 10 -29.53 51.34 41.08
CA ARG A 10 -30.40 50.16 41.29
C ARG A 10 -31.54 50.03 40.25
N SER A 11 -31.99 48.80 39.98
CA SER A 11 -33.30 48.24 40.41
C SER A 11 -33.47 46.80 39.86
N GLN A 12 -33.50 45.77 40.72
CA GLN A 12 -34.68 45.16 41.38
C GLN A 12 -35.79 44.65 40.44
N ASN A 13 -35.84 43.32 40.20
CA ASN A 13 -36.82 42.47 40.90
C ASN A 13 -36.54 40.94 40.81
N SER A 14 -36.87 40.24 41.90
CA SER A 14 -36.86 38.77 42.13
C SER A 14 -37.96 38.03 41.33
N ARG A 15 -37.98 36.69 41.15
CA ARG A 15 -37.87 35.59 42.15
C ARG A 15 -37.52 34.22 41.54
N LEU A 16 -36.96 33.33 42.38
CA LEU A 16 -37.07 31.86 42.23
C LEU A 16 -38.43 31.33 42.69
N THR A 17 -38.88 30.19 42.13
CA THR A 17 -39.61 29.14 42.86
C THR A 17 -39.24 27.75 42.36
N SER A 18 -39.24 26.79 43.29
CA SER A 18 -38.82 25.40 43.15
C SER A 18 -39.95 24.42 42.76
N SER A 19 -39.65 23.44 41.89
CA SER A 19 -40.07 22.03 42.04
C SER A 19 -39.67 21.20 40.80
N GLY A 20 -38.93 20.11 40.98
CA GLY A 20 -38.72 19.09 39.92
C GLY A 20 -39.68 17.91 40.05
N VAL A 21 -39.67 17.02 39.03
CA VAL A 21 -40.38 15.70 38.94
C VAL A 21 -41.88 15.77 38.60
N TRP A 22 -42.47 15.08 37.59
CA TRP A 22 -42.02 14.40 36.34
C TRP A 22 -43.28 14.21 35.42
N GLN A 23 -43.16 14.42 34.09
CA GLN A 23 -43.91 13.93 32.86
C GLN A 23 -45.34 13.26 32.89
N PRO A 24 -45.99 12.87 31.74
CA PRO A 24 -46.30 13.59 30.48
C PRO A 24 -47.74 13.31 29.89
N VAL A 25 -48.42 14.24 29.19
CA VAL A 25 -49.59 13.88 28.32
C VAL A 25 -49.77 14.75 27.05
N ASN A 26 -50.06 14.05 25.94
CA ASN A 26 -50.43 14.44 24.57
C ASN A 26 -51.46 15.59 24.32
N ALA A 27 -51.38 16.18 23.11
CA ALA A 27 -52.55 16.59 22.31
C ALA A 27 -52.33 16.44 20.78
N LYS A 28 -53.35 16.00 20.04
CA LYS A 28 -53.41 15.72 18.58
C LYS A 28 -54.06 16.90 17.81
N ARG A 29 -53.54 17.36 16.66
CA ARG A 29 -53.79 16.98 15.22
C ARG A 29 -55.15 17.39 14.59
N SER A 30 -55.07 17.81 13.30
CA SER A 30 -56.14 18.07 12.28
C SER A 30 -56.92 19.41 12.42
N SER A 31 -57.44 20.09 11.36
CA SER A 31 -57.59 19.74 9.92
C SER A 31 -57.63 20.95 8.93
N CYS A 32 -57.07 20.73 7.73
CA CYS A 32 -57.44 21.12 6.34
C CYS A 32 -58.57 22.12 5.99
N ARG A 33 -58.37 22.92 4.91
CA ARG A 33 -58.92 22.69 3.53
C ARG A 33 -58.37 23.70 2.49
N GLU A 34 -57.76 23.24 1.38
CA GLU A 34 -58.28 23.08 -0.02
C GLU A 34 -58.32 24.42 -0.81
N VAL A 35 -58.02 24.51 -2.13
CA VAL A 35 -58.33 23.63 -3.28
C VAL A 35 -57.19 23.64 -4.34
N ALA A 36 -57.00 22.51 -5.05
CA ALA A 36 -56.22 22.38 -6.31
C ALA A 36 -57.17 21.95 -7.47
N PRO A 37 -56.75 21.92 -8.76
CA PRO A 37 -56.17 20.66 -9.28
C PRO A 37 -55.18 20.84 -10.47
N SER A 38 -55.01 19.78 -11.26
CA SER A 38 -53.79 19.37 -11.98
C SER A 38 -54.03 18.92 -13.45
N LEU A 39 -52.93 18.48 -14.10
CA LEU A 39 -52.81 17.44 -15.18
C LEU A 39 -52.74 17.83 -16.69
N ARG A 40 -51.57 17.52 -17.28
CA ARG A 40 -51.26 16.73 -18.52
C ARG A 40 -51.84 17.06 -19.94
N PHE A 41 -50.87 17.12 -20.88
CA PHE A 41 -50.81 16.51 -22.25
C PHE A 41 -51.42 17.17 -23.52
N HIS A 42 -50.74 16.87 -24.65
CA HIS A 42 -51.11 16.92 -26.09
C HIS A 42 -50.94 18.18 -26.99
N LEU A 43 -49.88 18.15 -27.80
CA LEU A 43 -49.87 18.21 -29.29
C LEU A 43 -51.19 18.56 -30.04
N HIS A 44 -51.26 19.69 -30.78
CA HIS A 44 -51.28 19.70 -32.28
C HIS A 44 -51.39 21.11 -32.93
N ASN A 45 -51.05 21.15 -34.23
CA ASN A 45 -51.00 22.28 -35.19
C ASN A 45 -52.32 23.05 -35.47
N ALA A 46 -52.21 24.34 -35.84
CA ALA A 46 -52.86 25.03 -37.00
C ALA A 46 -52.54 26.55 -36.97
N LEU A 47 -51.81 27.14 -37.91
CA LEU A 47 -52.16 27.57 -39.29
C LEU A 47 -52.99 28.88 -39.40
N GLY A 48 -52.46 29.84 -40.20
CA GLY A 48 -53.22 30.98 -40.77
C GLY A 48 -52.78 32.39 -40.31
N ALA A 49 -52.41 33.38 -41.13
CA ALA A 49 -51.70 33.53 -42.41
C ALA A 49 -52.03 34.94 -43.00
N ARG A 50 -51.03 35.68 -43.50
CA ARG A 50 -51.14 36.84 -44.45
C ARG A 50 -51.84 38.12 -43.89
N ALA A 51 -51.70 39.35 -44.40
CA ALA A 51 -50.79 40.09 -45.32
C ALA A 51 -51.24 41.59 -45.31
N ALA A 52 -50.53 42.63 -45.79
CA ALA A 52 -49.11 42.94 -46.08
C ALA A 52 -49.01 44.47 -46.43
N GLY A 53 -47.82 45.11 -46.39
CA GLY A 53 -47.67 46.53 -46.76
C GLY A 53 -46.24 47.10 -46.64
N ILE A 54 -45.82 47.89 -47.63
CA ILE A 54 -44.44 48.38 -47.88
C ILE A 54 -44.56 49.91 -48.14
N TRP A 55 -43.72 50.84 -47.63
CA TRP A 55 -42.44 51.28 -48.23
C TRP A 55 -41.81 52.52 -47.53
N VAL A 56 -40.54 52.76 -47.87
CA VAL A 56 -39.73 54.02 -47.81
C VAL A 56 -38.91 54.30 -46.53
N ALA A 57 -37.57 54.21 -46.65
CA ALA A 57 -36.53 55.19 -46.23
C ALA A 57 -35.20 54.57 -45.72
N LEU A 58 -34.31 54.16 -46.65
CA LEU A 58 -32.88 54.50 -46.51
C LEU A 58 -32.74 55.97 -47.01
N PRO A 59 -31.78 56.80 -46.54
CA PRO A 59 -30.49 56.41 -45.96
C PRO A 59 -30.00 57.27 -44.75
N LEU A 60 -29.76 56.67 -43.57
CA LEU A 60 -29.06 57.39 -42.47
C LEU A 60 -28.24 56.49 -41.50
N ILE A 61 -27.97 55.23 -41.85
CA ILE A 61 -27.32 54.23 -40.97
C ILE A 61 -25.91 53.84 -41.46
N LEU A 62 -25.07 54.84 -41.77
CA LEU A 62 -23.63 54.64 -42.00
C LEU A 62 -22.72 55.59 -41.20
N ALA A 63 -23.28 56.50 -40.39
CA ALA A 63 -22.51 57.39 -39.50
C ALA A 63 -22.44 56.89 -38.04
N ALA A 64 -23.36 56.03 -37.60
CA ALA A 64 -23.44 55.57 -36.20
C ALA A 64 -22.49 54.40 -35.86
N GLY A 65 -22.11 53.57 -36.84
CA GLY A 65 -21.28 52.37 -36.61
C GLY A 65 -19.83 52.67 -36.25
N ALA A 66 -19.26 53.77 -36.77
CA ALA A 66 -17.84 54.10 -36.59
C ALA A 66 -17.51 54.55 -35.15
N TRP A 67 -18.44 55.25 -34.47
CA TRP A 67 -18.23 55.70 -33.09
C TRP A 67 -18.40 54.56 -32.07
N ALA A 68 -19.32 53.62 -32.30
CA ALA A 68 -19.50 52.48 -31.41
C ALA A 68 -18.26 51.56 -31.37
N LEU A 69 -17.58 51.37 -32.52
CA LEU A 69 -16.36 50.56 -32.59
C LEU A 69 -15.15 51.25 -31.94
N LEU A 70 -15.03 52.58 -32.04
CA LEU A 70 -13.96 53.31 -31.34
C LEU A 70 -14.15 53.32 -29.81
N TRP A 71 -15.40 53.35 -29.33
CA TRP A 71 -15.71 53.30 -27.89
C TRP A 71 -15.60 51.90 -27.29
N ALA A 72 -15.75 50.84 -28.10
CA ALA A 72 -15.49 49.46 -27.69
C ALA A 72 -13.98 49.15 -27.58
N ALA A 73 -13.17 49.70 -28.49
CA ALA A 73 -11.72 49.48 -28.53
C ALA A 73 -10.92 50.23 -27.43
N LEU A 74 -11.58 51.08 -26.64
CA LEU A 74 -10.97 51.89 -25.57
C LEU A 74 -11.50 51.55 -24.17
N ARG A 75 -12.25 50.45 -24.00
CA ARG A 75 -12.46 49.90 -22.66
C ARG A 75 -11.14 49.28 -22.19
N PRO A 76 -10.54 49.70 -21.06
CA PRO A 76 -9.62 48.81 -20.38
C PRO A 76 -10.40 47.53 -20.06
N THR A 77 -9.86 46.39 -20.46
CA THR A 77 -10.33 45.11 -19.93
C THR A 77 -10.23 45.18 -18.41
N PRO A 78 -11.27 44.75 -17.65
CA PRO A 78 -11.06 44.50 -16.25
C PRO A 78 -9.93 43.48 -16.16
N VAL A 79 -8.82 43.84 -15.52
CA VAL A 79 -7.73 42.90 -15.27
C VAL A 79 -8.31 41.84 -14.36
N GLN A 80 -8.61 40.68 -14.94
CA GLN A 80 -9.13 39.55 -14.20
C GLN A 80 -8.02 39.12 -13.25
N ALA A 81 -8.27 39.25 -11.95
CA ALA A 81 -7.23 39.11 -10.96
C ALA A 81 -6.63 37.71 -11.06
N GLN A 82 -5.31 37.63 -11.24
CA GLN A 82 -4.64 36.39 -11.57
C GLN A 82 -4.39 35.61 -10.27
N VAL A 83 -4.79 34.34 -10.28
CA VAL A 83 -4.43 33.40 -9.22
C VAL A 83 -2.96 33.05 -9.44
N ASP A 84 -2.07 33.64 -8.64
CA ASP A 84 -0.62 33.39 -8.72
C ASP A 84 -0.21 32.45 -7.57
N THR A 85 -0.10 31.16 -7.89
CA THR A 85 0.40 30.12 -6.98
C THR A 85 1.88 29.82 -7.15
N THR A 86 2.56 30.41 -8.15
CA THR A 86 4.00 30.20 -8.39
C THR A 86 4.86 31.33 -7.82
N CYS A 87 4.24 32.48 -7.52
CA CYS A 87 4.83 33.71 -7.01
C CYS A 87 5.82 34.38 -7.98
N ASP A 88 5.71 34.10 -9.27
CA ASP A 88 6.67 34.58 -10.27
C ASP A 88 6.40 36.04 -10.70
N ALA A 89 5.18 36.56 -10.46
CA ALA A 89 4.82 37.96 -10.71
C ALA A 89 4.94 38.86 -9.46
N VAL A 90 5.29 38.29 -8.30
CA VAL A 90 5.37 39.03 -7.03
C VAL A 90 6.70 39.75 -6.88
N SER A 91 6.65 41.06 -6.65
CA SER A 91 7.82 41.93 -6.42
C SER A 91 7.80 42.68 -5.08
N ALA A 92 6.70 42.58 -4.31
CA ALA A 92 6.53 43.27 -3.03
C ALA A 92 7.25 42.59 -1.85
N ILE A 93 7.46 41.27 -1.96
CA ILE A 93 8.21 40.42 -1.02
C ILE A 93 9.03 39.38 -1.81
N PRO A 94 10.08 38.76 -1.22
CA PRO A 94 10.78 37.64 -1.84
C PRO A 94 9.82 36.52 -2.27
N ALA A 95 10.08 35.93 -3.44
CA ALA A 95 9.26 34.84 -3.98
C ALA A 95 9.20 33.61 -3.05
N GLU A 96 10.22 33.40 -2.23
CA GLU A 96 10.24 32.35 -1.19
C GLU A 96 9.29 32.63 -0.01
N GLU A 97 9.11 33.90 0.37
CA GLU A 97 8.14 34.30 1.39
C GLU A 97 6.70 34.17 0.86
N CYS A 98 6.46 34.59 -0.38
CA CYS A 98 5.17 34.37 -1.05
C CYS A 98 4.85 32.86 -1.15
N ARG A 99 5.81 32.01 -1.56
CA ARG A 99 5.59 30.55 -1.61
C ARG A 99 5.34 29.93 -0.24
N ALA A 100 5.89 30.50 0.84
CA ALA A 100 5.59 30.08 2.19
C ALA A 100 4.14 30.38 2.60
N LEU A 101 3.60 31.53 2.20
CA LEU A 101 2.18 31.88 2.38
C LEU A 101 1.28 30.98 1.51
N VAL A 102 1.57 30.82 0.22
CA VAL A 102 0.82 29.91 -0.68
C VAL A 102 0.81 28.47 -0.13
N ALA A 103 1.94 27.98 0.38
CA ALA A 103 2.02 26.66 1.00
C ALA A 103 1.22 26.55 2.30
N LEU A 104 1.04 27.64 3.08
CA LEU A 104 0.14 27.66 4.23
C LEU A 104 -1.31 27.53 3.75
N TYR A 105 -1.73 28.39 2.82
CA TYR A 105 -3.07 28.36 2.23
C TYR A 105 -3.43 26.95 1.69
N GLN A 106 -2.52 26.33 0.94
CA GLN A 106 -2.75 25.00 0.38
C GLN A 106 -2.75 23.89 1.43
N ASN A 107 -1.83 23.92 2.41
CA ASN A 107 -1.71 22.84 3.39
C ASN A 107 -2.74 22.89 4.53
N THR A 108 -3.40 24.03 4.76
CA THR A 108 -4.37 24.19 5.85
C THR A 108 -5.79 24.53 5.37
N ASP A 109 -6.14 24.08 4.15
CA ASP A 109 -7.49 24.15 3.56
C ASP A 109 -8.01 25.59 3.35
N GLY A 110 -7.20 26.43 2.69
CA GLY A 110 -7.41 27.86 2.48
C GLY A 110 -8.77 28.28 1.90
N ALA A 111 -9.35 27.44 1.05
CA ALA A 111 -10.67 27.68 0.47
C ALA A 111 -11.82 27.53 1.49
N ALA A 112 -11.54 26.97 2.67
CA ALA A 112 -12.48 26.76 3.77
C ALA A 112 -12.17 27.60 5.02
N TRP A 113 -11.23 28.57 4.94
CA TRP A 113 -11.02 29.57 5.99
C TRP A 113 -12.16 30.58 6.03
N ASP A 114 -12.49 31.07 7.21
CA ASP A 114 -13.61 32.00 7.44
C ASP A 114 -13.36 33.37 6.78
N ASP A 115 -12.14 33.89 6.86
CA ASP A 115 -11.63 35.02 6.09
C ASP A 115 -10.36 34.62 5.32
N HIS A 116 -10.51 34.52 4.00
CA HIS A 116 -9.45 34.32 3.02
C HIS A 116 -9.37 35.51 2.04
N THR A 117 -9.76 36.71 2.49
CA THR A 117 -9.87 37.90 1.62
C THR A 117 -8.54 38.19 0.92
N LEU A 118 -8.61 38.32 -0.41
CA LEU A 118 -7.48 38.55 -1.33
C LEU A 118 -6.39 37.45 -1.39
N TRP A 119 -6.49 36.36 -0.64
CA TRP A 119 -5.50 35.27 -0.72
C TRP A 119 -5.38 34.70 -2.13
N LEU A 120 -4.15 34.32 -2.50
CA LEU A 120 -3.72 33.91 -3.86
C LEU A 120 -3.99 34.95 -4.98
N THR A 121 -4.49 36.14 -4.65
CA THR A 121 -4.90 37.14 -5.63
C THR A 121 -3.80 38.18 -5.80
N VAL A 122 -3.13 38.19 -6.95
CA VAL A 122 -2.06 39.16 -7.28
C VAL A 122 -2.39 39.87 -8.58
N ASN A 123 -2.24 41.19 -8.62
CA ASN A 123 -2.34 42.01 -9.82
C ASN A 123 -1.53 43.31 -9.66
N GLY A 124 -1.57 44.21 -10.64
CA GLY A 124 -0.83 45.49 -10.59
C GLY A 124 -1.24 46.48 -9.47
N SER A 125 -2.20 46.11 -8.62
CA SER A 125 -2.70 46.90 -7.48
C SER A 125 -2.92 46.10 -6.18
N THR A 126 -2.80 44.77 -6.18
CA THR A 126 -2.83 43.94 -4.97
C THR A 126 -1.66 42.96 -4.95
N THR A 127 -1.03 42.88 -3.80
CA THR A 127 0.18 42.13 -3.48
C THR A 127 -0.09 41.14 -2.34
N PRO A 128 0.83 40.21 -2.01
CA PRO A 128 0.67 39.38 -0.81
C PRO A 128 0.58 40.16 0.51
N CYS A 129 1.01 41.44 0.52
CA CYS A 129 0.91 42.33 1.66
C CYS A 129 -0.49 42.93 1.85
N ASP A 130 -1.40 42.70 0.89
CA ASP A 130 -2.81 43.08 0.97
C ASP A 130 -3.71 41.86 1.31
N TRP A 131 -3.12 40.65 1.46
CA TRP A 131 -3.85 39.45 1.84
C TRP A 131 -4.27 39.52 3.32
N PHE A 132 -5.47 39.03 3.64
CA PHE A 132 -5.97 39.05 5.01
C PHE A 132 -4.97 38.42 5.99
N GLY A 133 -4.71 39.11 7.10
CA GLY A 133 -3.76 38.67 8.13
C GLY A 133 -2.28 38.84 7.78
N VAL A 134 -1.90 39.33 6.60
CA VAL A 134 -0.50 39.53 6.21
C VAL A 134 -0.11 41.00 6.36
N THR A 135 0.99 41.29 7.05
CA THR A 135 1.62 42.63 7.07
C THR A 135 3.05 42.54 6.57
N CYS A 136 3.44 43.47 5.70
CA CYS A 136 4.81 43.61 5.21
C CYS A 136 5.44 44.93 5.64
N GLU A 137 6.73 44.89 6.01
CA GLU A 137 7.55 46.08 6.22
C GLU A 137 8.91 45.88 5.56
N GLY A 138 9.49 46.95 4.98
CA GLY A 138 10.83 46.89 4.36
C GLY A 138 10.95 45.95 3.15
N GLY A 139 9.83 45.48 2.59
CA GLY A 139 9.81 44.49 1.51
C GLY A 139 9.83 43.03 1.98
N HIS A 140 9.49 42.76 3.25
CA HIS A 140 9.40 41.42 3.82
C HIS A 140 8.13 41.26 4.66
N VAL A 141 7.63 40.03 4.81
CA VAL A 141 6.51 39.70 5.71
C VAL A 141 6.99 39.82 7.16
N THR A 142 6.37 40.73 7.92
CA THR A 142 6.68 40.98 9.35
C THR A 142 5.58 40.55 10.30
N ARG A 143 4.34 40.40 9.84
CA ARG A 143 3.24 39.80 10.63
C ARG A 143 2.42 38.84 9.80
N LEU A 144 2.01 37.74 10.44
CA LEU A 144 1.05 36.78 9.93
C LEU A 144 0.05 36.47 11.06
N GLU A 145 -1.13 37.07 10.99
CA GLU A 145 -2.16 37.08 12.04
C GLU A 145 -3.45 36.48 11.48
N LEU A 146 -3.68 35.19 11.72
CA LEU A 146 -4.87 34.41 11.31
C LEU A 146 -5.56 33.70 12.51
N PRO A 147 -5.79 34.36 13.66
CA PRO A 147 -6.48 33.72 14.78
C PRO A 147 -7.95 33.44 14.45
N GLY A 148 -8.51 32.34 14.96
CA GLY A 148 -9.95 32.08 14.87
C GLY A 148 -10.48 31.85 13.45
N ASN A 149 -9.63 31.37 12.52
CA ASN A 149 -9.89 31.42 11.07
C ASN A 149 -10.11 30.02 10.42
N SER A 150 -10.45 29.02 11.24
CA SER A 150 -10.75 27.63 10.81
C SER A 150 -9.66 26.90 10.01
N LEU A 151 -8.38 27.29 10.10
CA LEU A 151 -7.27 26.61 9.42
C LEU A 151 -7.22 25.12 9.80
N ARG A 152 -7.26 24.21 8.81
CA ARG A 152 -7.30 22.75 9.01
C ARG A 152 -6.20 22.03 8.25
N GLY A 153 -5.23 21.47 8.96
CA GLY A 153 -4.16 20.70 8.30
C GLY A 153 -2.86 20.71 9.08
N ASN A 154 -1.75 20.47 8.37
CA ASN A 154 -0.41 20.47 8.95
C ASN A 154 0.32 21.76 8.55
N LEU A 155 1.07 22.37 9.47
CA LEU A 155 1.91 23.52 9.14
C LEU A 155 2.95 23.14 8.05
N PRO A 156 3.09 23.92 6.96
CA PRO A 156 4.09 23.67 5.93
C PRO A 156 5.50 23.93 6.44
N ARG A 157 6.48 23.16 5.95
CA ARG A 157 7.91 23.42 6.21
C ARG A 157 8.36 24.81 5.74
N ALA A 158 7.69 25.35 4.72
CA ALA A 158 8.05 26.64 4.10
C ALA A 158 7.87 27.86 5.02
N LEU A 159 6.98 27.81 6.04
CA LEU A 159 6.80 28.93 6.98
C LEU A 159 8.08 29.33 7.72
N GLY A 160 8.99 28.38 7.96
CA GLY A 160 10.33 28.65 8.50
C GLY A 160 11.25 29.46 7.58
N GLY A 161 10.79 29.84 6.39
CA GLY A 161 11.47 30.75 5.47
C GLY A 161 11.16 32.24 5.70
N LEU A 162 10.14 32.57 6.51
CA LEU A 162 9.76 33.96 6.82
C LEU A 162 10.74 34.61 7.82
N GLY A 163 12.00 34.77 7.44
CA GLY A 163 13.10 35.16 8.34
C GLY A 163 13.00 36.54 8.98
N HIS A 164 12.08 37.39 8.51
CA HIS A 164 11.81 38.74 9.02
C HIS A 164 10.53 38.83 9.86
N LEU A 165 9.85 37.70 10.11
CA LEU A 165 8.59 37.67 10.84
C LEU A 165 8.80 38.09 12.30
N GLN A 166 8.05 39.09 12.75
CA GLN A 166 8.07 39.60 14.13
C GLN A 166 6.91 39.01 14.94
N GLN A 167 5.76 38.77 14.31
CA GLN A 167 4.54 38.28 14.95
C GLN A 167 3.89 37.16 14.10
N LEU A 168 3.58 36.04 14.75
CA LEU A 168 2.86 34.90 14.16
C LEU A 168 1.69 34.52 15.07
N ASP A 169 0.47 34.84 14.67
CA ASP A 169 -0.73 34.40 15.39
C ASP A 169 -1.51 33.40 14.52
N LEU A 170 -1.55 32.15 14.97
CA LEU A 170 -2.35 31.07 14.40
C LEU A 170 -3.25 30.44 15.49
N SER A 171 -3.54 31.17 16.56
CA SER A 171 -4.32 30.68 17.70
C SER A 171 -5.80 30.43 17.34
N ASP A 172 -6.48 29.62 18.13
CA ASP A 172 -7.87 29.17 17.90
C ASP A 172 -8.13 28.68 16.46
N ASN A 173 -7.41 27.61 16.09
CA ASN A 173 -7.53 26.99 14.77
C ASN A 173 -7.58 25.46 14.92
N LEU A 174 -7.79 24.77 13.81
CA LEU A 174 -7.88 23.31 13.73
C LEU A 174 -6.58 22.70 13.15
N LEU A 175 -5.45 23.36 13.37
CA LEU A 175 -4.14 22.89 12.95
C LEU A 175 -3.74 21.65 13.76
N ARG A 176 -3.17 20.66 13.08
CA ARG A 176 -2.88 19.34 13.65
C ARG A 176 -1.50 18.82 13.24
N GLY A 177 -1.10 17.76 13.93
CA GLY A 177 0.11 17.01 13.60
C GLY A 177 1.39 17.67 14.12
N GLY A 178 2.53 17.07 13.76
CA GLY A 178 3.83 17.48 14.24
C GLY A 178 4.34 18.75 13.57
N VAL A 179 4.63 19.79 14.36
CA VAL A 179 5.22 21.07 13.90
C VAL A 179 6.55 20.82 13.18
N PRO A 180 6.84 21.50 12.05
CA PRO A 180 8.12 21.36 11.37
C PRO A 180 9.28 22.07 12.07
N ASP A 181 10.44 21.42 12.19
CA ASP A 181 11.68 22.00 12.74
C ASP A 181 12.17 23.27 12.02
N SER A 182 11.74 23.49 10.77
CA SER A 182 12.07 24.72 10.05
C SER A 182 11.46 25.95 10.72
N LEU A 183 10.32 25.82 11.41
CA LEU A 183 9.68 26.91 12.16
C LEU A 183 10.58 27.42 13.29
N CYS A 184 11.50 26.59 13.81
CA CYS A 184 12.48 26.99 14.81
C CYS A 184 13.48 28.07 14.33
N ARG A 185 13.54 28.38 13.03
CA ARG A 185 14.29 29.54 12.52
C ARG A 185 13.69 30.86 12.99
N LEU A 186 12.37 30.92 13.14
CA LEU A 186 11.64 32.08 13.65
C LEU A 186 11.98 32.34 15.12
N ALA A 187 12.19 31.27 15.90
CA ALA A 187 12.64 31.35 17.29
C ALA A 187 13.98 32.10 17.41
N VAL A 188 14.91 31.83 16.49
CA VAL A 188 16.23 32.50 16.42
C VAL A 188 16.12 33.94 15.92
N ALA A 189 15.10 34.26 15.12
CA ALA A 189 14.81 35.62 14.66
C ALA A 189 14.13 36.51 15.73
N GLY A 190 13.69 35.93 16.86
CA GLY A 190 12.98 36.66 17.91
C GLY A 190 11.49 36.90 17.62
N THR A 191 10.89 36.11 16.73
CA THR A 191 9.45 36.14 16.43
C THR A 191 8.62 35.81 17.67
N GLN A 192 7.59 36.60 17.95
CA GLN A 192 6.57 36.27 18.96
C GLN A 192 5.50 35.39 18.30
N ALA A 193 5.21 34.23 18.86
CA ALA A 193 4.19 33.32 18.33
C ALA A 193 3.02 33.12 19.31
N HIS A 194 1.83 32.93 18.74
CA HIS A 194 0.63 32.48 19.43
C HIS A 194 0.08 31.26 18.67
N LEU A 195 0.24 30.08 19.26
CA LEU A 195 -0.16 28.78 18.69
C LEU A 195 -1.24 28.09 19.52
N ALA A 196 -1.79 28.81 20.50
CA ALA A 196 -2.75 28.28 21.46
C ALA A 196 -4.03 27.74 20.80
N TYR A 197 -4.71 26.81 21.48
CA TYR A 197 -6.04 26.31 21.09
C TYR A 197 -6.06 25.62 19.71
N ASN A 198 -5.06 24.77 19.46
CA ASN A 198 -4.91 23.94 18.26
C ASN A 198 -4.75 22.44 18.64
N GLN A 199 -4.27 21.59 17.73
CA GLN A 199 -3.93 20.17 17.93
C GLN A 199 -2.46 19.87 17.54
N LEU A 200 -1.58 20.86 17.68
CA LEU A 200 -0.17 20.78 17.30
C LEU A 200 0.62 19.88 18.27
N GLN A 201 1.64 19.21 17.74
CA GLN A 201 2.51 18.32 18.50
C GLN A 201 3.99 18.62 18.19
N ALA A 202 4.88 18.39 19.14
CA ALA A 202 6.32 18.37 18.88
C ALA A 202 6.74 16.95 18.51
N ARG A 203 7.51 16.77 17.43
CA ARG A 203 7.95 15.44 16.98
C ARG A 203 9.12 14.91 17.80
N ASP A 204 9.97 15.80 18.28
CA ASP A 204 11.13 15.47 19.12
C ASP A 204 11.44 16.57 20.15
N ALA A 205 12.48 16.32 20.95
CA ALA A 205 12.93 17.23 22.00
C ALA A 205 13.48 18.57 21.47
N ARG A 206 13.97 18.63 20.23
CA ARG A 206 14.47 19.84 19.59
C ARG A 206 13.32 20.71 19.11
N THR A 207 12.32 20.15 18.43
CA THR A 207 11.10 20.90 18.07
C THR A 207 10.43 21.43 19.35
N ARG A 208 10.34 20.60 20.40
CA ARG A 208 9.77 20.98 21.69
C ARG A 208 10.49 22.17 22.31
N ALA A 209 11.81 22.08 22.50
CA ALA A 209 12.59 23.16 23.11
C ALA A 209 12.55 24.48 22.32
N CYS A 210 12.35 24.42 20.99
CA CYS A 210 12.20 25.62 20.17
C CYS A 210 10.80 26.24 20.28
N LEU A 211 9.74 25.42 20.38
CA LEU A 211 8.38 25.91 20.59
C LEU A 211 8.23 26.55 21.97
N ASP A 212 8.89 25.99 22.99
CA ASP A 212 8.93 26.54 24.35
C ASP A 212 9.64 27.92 24.42
N HIS A 213 10.36 28.30 23.36
CA HIS A 213 10.91 29.64 23.19
C HIS A 213 10.00 30.58 22.37
N LEU A 214 9.29 30.04 21.37
CA LEU A 214 8.38 30.78 20.49
C LEU A 214 7.06 31.19 21.17
N ASP A 215 6.48 30.27 21.93
CA ASP A 215 5.21 30.40 22.64
C ASP A 215 5.28 29.52 23.90
N PRO A 216 5.76 30.02 25.05
CA PRO A 216 6.10 29.19 26.21
C PRO A 216 4.97 28.28 26.74
N ASP A 217 3.71 28.71 26.60
CA ASP A 217 2.53 28.02 27.13
C ASP A 217 1.80 27.18 26.07
N TRP A 218 2.34 27.08 24.84
CA TRP A 218 1.66 26.48 23.69
C TRP A 218 1.03 25.11 23.97
N LEU A 219 1.74 24.22 24.66
CA LEU A 219 1.35 22.83 24.91
C LEU A 219 0.20 22.71 25.93
N GLU A 220 0.04 23.70 26.81
CA GLU A 220 -1.03 23.73 27.81
C GLU A 220 -2.40 24.04 27.19
N THR A 221 -2.49 24.20 25.86
CA THR A 221 -3.73 24.49 25.12
C THR A 221 -3.94 23.61 23.87
N GLN A 222 -3.14 22.55 23.67
CA GLN A 222 -3.27 21.68 22.48
C GLN A 222 -4.19 20.48 22.74
N THR A 223 -5.24 20.32 21.94
CA THR A 223 -6.17 19.17 22.00
C THR A 223 -5.61 17.98 21.21
N ILE A 224 -4.56 17.36 21.76
CA ILE A 224 -3.81 16.24 21.17
C ILE A 224 -4.32 14.87 21.67
N PRO A 225 -4.04 13.75 20.99
CA PRO A 225 -4.23 12.41 21.56
C PRO A 225 -3.43 12.21 22.86
N PRO A 226 -3.87 11.33 23.78
CA PRO A 226 -3.04 10.89 24.89
C PRO A 226 -1.80 10.14 24.39
N ARG A 227 -0.73 10.16 25.19
CA ARG A 227 0.57 9.56 24.83
C ARG A 227 0.72 8.17 25.46
N GLU A 228 1.58 7.33 24.89
CA GLU A 228 1.91 6.00 25.45
C GLU A 228 0.67 5.12 25.73
N LEU A 229 -0.30 5.12 24.82
CA LEU A 229 -1.46 4.24 24.89
C LEU A 229 -1.01 2.77 24.90
N THR A 230 -1.34 2.06 25.97
CA THR A 230 -0.90 0.69 26.28
C THR A 230 -2.04 -0.12 26.89
N VAL A 231 -1.85 -1.44 26.98
CA VAL A 231 -2.77 -2.35 27.68
C VAL A 231 -2.21 -2.72 29.06
N GLY A 232 -3.11 -2.91 30.02
CA GLY A 232 -2.82 -3.49 31.33
C GLY A 232 -3.27 -4.94 31.39
N GLN A 233 -4.12 -5.28 32.37
CA GLN A 233 -4.73 -6.59 32.42
C GLN A 233 -5.75 -6.80 31.29
N ILE A 234 -5.74 -8.00 30.72
CA ILE A 234 -6.71 -8.48 29.73
C ILE A 234 -7.40 -9.71 30.33
N THR A 235 -8.72 -9.73 30.32
CA THR A 235 -9.56 -10.88 30.70
C THR A 235 -10.29 -11.43 29.46
N THR A 236 -11.22 -12.35 29.68
CA THR A 236 -12.13 -12.86 28.64
C THR A 236 -13.09 -11.81 28.09
N ASP A 237 -13.40 -10.78 28.87
CA ASP A 237 -14.49 -9.82 28.63
C ASP A 237 -14.09 -8.36 28.85
N GLN A 238 -12.86 -8.09 29.28
CA GLN A 238 -12.35 -6.76 29.57
C GLN A 238 -10.90 -6.56 29.09
N ILE A 239 -10.59 -5.32 28.69
CA ILE A 239 -9.23 -4.85 28.39
C ILE A 239 -9.01 -3.56 29.19
N GLN A 240 -8.04 -3.58 30.10
CA GLN A 240 -7.59 -2.36 30.78
C GLN A 240 -6.70 -1.55 29.82
N LEU A 241 -7.08 -0.31 29.56
CA LEU A 241 -6.30 0.68 28.81
C LEU A 241 -5.56 1.61 29.77
N ARG A 242 -4.35 2.02 29.41
CA ARG A 242 -3.50 2.97 30.15
C ARG A 242 -2.83 3.94 29.18
N TRP A 243 -2.58 5.16 29.62
CA TRP A 243 -1.89 6.18 28.84
C TRP A 243 -1.36 7.31 29.73
N GLN A 244 -0.42 8.11 29.21
CA GLN A 244 -0.07 9.39 29.79
C GLN A 244 -1.12 10.45 29.38
N PRO A 245 -1.75 11.15 30.35
CA PRO A 245 -2.63 12.28 30.05
C PRO A 245 -1.94 13.38 29.25
N ILE A 246 -2.74 14.17 28.52
CA ILE A 246 -2.26 15.38 27.86
C ILE A 246 -2.11 16.53 28.88
N PRO A 247 -1.20 17.50 28.64
CA PRO A 247 -1.05 18.64 29.57
C PRO A 247 -2.28 19.54 29.64
N TYR A 248 -2.91 19.82 28.48
CA TYR A 248 -4.06 20.72 28.39
C TYR A 248 -5.31 20.19 29.11
N THR A 249 -5.51 20.65 30.34
CA THR A 249 -6.61 20.24 31.23
C THR A 249 -7.54 21.38 31.67
N GLY A 250 -7.15 22.65 31.46
CA GLY A 250 -7.81 23.84 32.02
C GLY A 250 -9.28 24.05 31.65
N ASP A 251 -9.67 23.75 30.41
CA ASP A 251 -11.01 24.04 29.87
C ASP A 251 -11.93 22.81 29.83
N GLY A 252 -11.71 21.85 30.75
CA GLY A 252 -12.51 20.65 30.87
C GLY A 252 -12.40 19.71 29.67
N GLY A 253 -13.44 18.90 29.43
CA GLY A 253 -13.44 17.84 28.41
C GLY A 253 -13.00 16.47 28.96
N TYR A 254 -12.80 15.49 28.08
CA TYR A 254 -12.60 14.07 28.44
C TYR A 254 -11.86 13.30 27.35
N TYR A 255 -11.50 12.03 27.61
CA TYR A 255 -11.11 11.07 26.56
C TYR A 255 -12.33 10.26 26.11
N GLU A 256 -12.62 10.23 24.81
CA GLU A 256 -13.58 9.34 24.16
C GLU A 256 -12.86 8.02 23.82
N VAL A 257 -13.37 6.90 24.35
CA VAL A 257 -12.87 5.55 24.06
C VAL A 257 -13.82 4.84 23.10
N ARG A 258 -13.27 4.32 22.00
CA ARG A 258 -14.00 3.64 20.92
C ARG A 258 -13.34 2.33 20.57
N TYR A 259 -14.10 1.40 20.00
CA TYR A 259 -13.57 0.15 19.47
C TYR A 259 -14.27 -0.29 18.17
N ALA A 260 -13.58 -1.15 17.42
CA ALA A 260 -14.09 -1.90 16.28
C ALA A 260 -13.51 -3.32 16.29
N THR A 261 -14.18 -4.27 15.62
CA THR A 261 -13.66 -5.64 15.40
C THR A 261 -12.96 -5.81 14.05
N ARG A 262 -12.88 -4.73 13.26
CA ARG A 262 -12.13 -4.61 12.00
C ARG A 262 -11.29 -3.33 12.02
N LEU A 263 -10.16 -3.33 11.32
CA LEU A 263 -9.23 -2.19 11.26
C LEU A 263 -9.89 -0.93 10.66
N ASP A 264 -10.70 -1.12 9.62
CA ASP A 264 -11.47 -0.09 8.91
C ASP A 264 -12.76 0.34 9.63
N GLY A 265 -13.09 -0.27 10.77
CA GLY A 265 -14.29 0.04 11.54
C GLY A 265 -15.54 -0.76 11.11
N PRO A 266 -16.75 -0.22 11.33
CA PRO A 266 -17.06 1.05 11.99
C PRO A 266 -16.67 1.06 13.48
N TYR A 267 -16.24 2.22 13.98
CA TYR A 267 -15.85 2.40 15.39
C TYR A 267 -17.00 2.88 16.26
N THR A 268 -17.42 2.05 17.21
CA THR A 268 -18.46 2.34 18.21
C THR A 268 -17.83 3.02 19.42
N VAL A 269 -18.46 4.09 19.93
CA VAL A 269 -18.07 4.71 21.20
C VAL A 269 -18.50 3.79 22.34
N HIS A 270 -17.56 3.38 23.19
CA HIS A 270 -17.85 2.63 24.41
C HIS A 270 -18.26 3.57 25.55
N GLY A 271 -17.52 4.66 25.70
CA GLY A 271 -17.80 5.68 26.70
C GLY A 271 -16.68 6.72 26.79
N THR A 272 -16.72 7.50 27.87
CA THR A 272 -15.79 8.60 28.10
C THR A 272 -15.17 8.49 29.50
N THR A 273 -14.00 9.08 29.70
CA THR A 273 -13.48 9.34 31.06
C THR A 273 -14.27 10.45 31.75
N ALA A 274 -14.04 10.62 33.06
CA ALA A 274 -14.63 11.72 33.83
C ALA A 274 -14.08 13.09 33.39
N ASP A 275 -12.78 13.15 33.13
CA ASP A 275 -12.07 14.34 32.64
C ASP A 275 -10.79 13.95 31.86
N LYS A 276 -10.00 14.95 31.46
CA LYS A 276 -8.69 14.79 30.78
C LYS A 276 -7.52 14.40 31.69
N THR A 277 -7.70 14.34 33.01
CA THR A 277 -6.63 13.91 33.96
C THR A 277 -6.54 12.40 34.11
N ALA A 278 -7.59 11.66 33.69
CA ALA A 278 -7.61 10.21 33.69
C ALA A 278 -6.48 9.60 32.85
N ASP A 279 -5.79 8.61 33.42
CA ASP A 279 -4.61 7.90 32.89
C ASP A 279 -4.93 6.49 32.37
N GLY A 280 -6.22 6.14 32.30
CA GLY A 280 -6.66 4.84 31.82
C GLY A 280 -8.18 4.68 31.81
N TYR A 281 -8.63 3.53 31.30
CA TYR A 281 -10.03 3.19 31.13
C TYR A 281 -10.22 1.67 31.09
N MET A 282 -11.34 1.17 31.62
CA MET A 282 -11.69 -0.25 31.47
C MET A 282 -12.67 -0.39 30.31
N LEU A 283 -12.25 -1.05 29.25
CA LEU A 283 -13.11 -1.43 28.13
C LEU A 283 -13.73 -2.79 28.48
N ASP A 284 -15.04 -2.89 28.64
CA ASP A 284 -15.73 -4.10 29.12
C ASP A 284 -16.86 -4.57 28.18
N GLY A 285 -17.57 -5.64 28.56
CA GLY A 285 -18.62 -6.24 27.73
C GLY A 285 -18.11 -6.86 26.42
N LEU A 286 -16.84 -7.24 26.37
CA LEU A 286 -16.18 -7.76 25.18
C LEU A 286 -16.40 -9.26 24.99
N THR A 287 -16.28 -9.73 23.74
CA THR A 287 -16.37 -11.15 23.39
C THR A 287 -15.02 -11.84 23.64
N PRO A 288 -14.96 -13.05 24.23
CA PRO A 288 -13.71 -13.81 24.39
C PRO A 288 -12.99 -14.15 23.09
N GLY A 289 -11.65 -14.11 23.10
CA GLY A 289 -10.79 -14.49 21.97
C GLY A 289 -10.86 -13.60 20.73
N GLN A 290 -11.44 -12.39 20.86
CA GLN A 290 -11.74 -11.48 19.76
C GLN A 290 -10.72 -10.32 19.70
N THR A 291 -10.24 -10.03 18.48
CA THR A 291 -9.41 -8.85 18.20
C THR A 291 -10.26 -7.58 18.24
N TYR A 292 -9.79 -6.57 18.95
CA TYR A 292 -10.37 -5.23 19.03
C TYR A 292 -9.34 -4.18 18.59
N PHE A 293 -9.73 -3.34 17.63
CA PHE A 293 -9.02 -2.12 17.26
C PHE A 293 -9.61 -0.99 18.10
N ILE A 294 -8.77 -0.28 18.84
CA ILE A 294 -9.18 0.62 19.92
C ILE A 294 -8.66 2.02 19.60
N GLN A 295 -9.52 3.02 19.76
CA GLN A 295 -9.19 4.43 19.56
C GLN A 295 -9.48 5.20 20.85
N VAL A 296 -8.54 6.06 21.24
CA VAL A 296 -8.72 7.03 22.33
C VAL A 296 -8.52 8.44 21.76
N ARG A 297 -9.52 9.31 21.89
CA ARG A 297 -9.51 10.68 21.36
C ARG A 297 -9.73 11.66 22.50
N THR A 298 -8.98 12.75 22.54
CA THR A 298 -9.24 13.81 23.51
C THR A 298 -10.29 14.77 22.95
N PHE A 299 -11.30 15.07 23.77
CA PHE A 299 -12.30 16.09 23.49
C PHE A 299 -12.08 17.31 24.38
N THR A 300 -12.08 18.50 23.78
CA THR A 300 -12.17 19.80 24.46
C THR A 300 -13.50 20.45 24.05
N PRO A 301 -14.38 20.84 24.99
CA PRO A 301 -15.60 21.57 24.64
C PRO A 301 -15.28 22.99 24.16
N ALA A 302 -16.23 23.65 23.48
CA ALA A 302 -16.11 25.07 23.17
C ALA A 302 -16.07 25.91 24.46
N HIS A 303 -15.26 26.96 24.47
CA HIS A 303 -15.06 27.87 25.61
C HIS A 303 -14.72 29.29 25.11
N SER A 304 -14.42 30.24 26.01
CA SER A 304 -14.30 31.67 25.64
C SER A 304 -13.13 32.00 24.70
N ASN A 305 -12.17 31.09 24.56
CA ASN A 305 -10.96 31.27 23.75
C ASN A 305 -10.89 30.26 22.59
N GLN A 306 -11.97 29.48 22.39
CA GLN A 306 -12.13 28.50 21.33
C GLN A 306 -13.61 28.26 21.06
N GLU A 307 -14.14 28.88 19.99
CA GLU A 307 -15.59 28.88 19.73
C GLU A 307 -16.14 27.49 19.36
N HIS A 308 -15.27 26.53 19.02
CA HIS A 308 -15.65 25.21 18.52
C HIS A 308 -14.98 24.08 19.29
N GLY A 309 -15.79 23.16 19.82
CA GLY A 309 -15.27 22.00 20.55
C GLY A 309 -14.42 21.09 19.66
N GLN A 310 -13.19 20.83 20.07
CA GLN A 310 -12.23 20.04 19.31
C GLN A 310 -12.19 18.58 19.74
N LEU A 311 -12.04 17.69 18.76
CA LEU A 311 -11.78 16.28 18.96
C LEU A 311 -10.45 15.92 18.27
N SER A 312 -9.50 15.38 19.04
CA SER A 312 -8.15 15.09 18.56
C SER A 312 -8.15 14.03 17.45
N GLN A 313 -7.02 13.90 16.74
CA GLN A 313 -6.69 12.63 16.08
C GLN A 313 -6.66 11.50 17.13
N PRO A 314 -7.07 10.26 16.80
CA PRO A 314 -7.04 9.15 17.74
C PRO A 314 -5.61 8.67 18.03
N ALA A 315 -5.30 8.42 19.31
CA ALA A 315 -4.33 7.38 19.65
C ALA A 315 -4.97 6.02 19.33
N GLN A 316 -4.19 5.10 18.76
CA GLN A 316 -4.70 3.80 18.31
C GLN A 316 -3.83 2.66 18.82
N LEU A 317 -4.46 1.56 19.22
CA LEU A 317 -3.81 0.25 19.34
C LEU A 317 -4.78 -0.86 18.95
N ALA A 318 -4.28 -2.09 18.85
CA ALA A 318 -5.10 -3.29 18.76
C ALA A 318 -4.74 -4.26 19.89
N ALA A 319 -5.71 -4.99 20.40
CA ALA A 319 -5.55 -5.98 21.47
C ALA A 319 -6.57 -7.11 21.32
N VAL A 320 -6.34 -8.25 21.96
CA VAL A 320 -7.21 -9.43 21.87
C VAL A 320 -7.64 -9.83 23.27
N THR A 321 -8.94 -10.00 23.50
CA THR A 321 -9.46 -10.58 24.76
C THR A 321 -8.99 -12.02 24.94
N GLN A 322 -8.89 -12.49 26.17
CA GLN A 322 -8.58 -13.89 26.43
C GLN A 322 -9.67 -14.82 25.87
N ALA A 323 -9.29 -15.93 25.25
CA ALA A 323 -10.19 -16.98 24.79
C ALA A 323 -10.63 -17.86 25.97
N GLU A 324 -11.83 -18.43 25.89
CA GLU A 324 -12.34 -19.37 26.90
C GLU A 324 -11.54 -20.69 26.92
N SER A 325 -10.99 -21.09 25.76
CA SER A 325 -10.18 -22.30 25.62
C SER A 325 -9.24 -22.22 24.42
N GLY A 326 -8.15 -22.98 24.47
CA GLY A 326 -7.15 -23.04 23.41
C GLY A 326 -6.23 -21.82 23.34
N PHE A 327 -5.15 -21.98 22.58
CA PHE A 327 -4.19 -20.93 22.26
C PHE A 327 -3.63 -21.17 20.85
N VAL A 328 -3.00 -20.16 20.26
CA VAL A 328 -2.20 -20.30 19.04
C VAL A 328 -0.75 -20.51 19.43
N LEU A 329 -0.16 -21.61 18.98
CA LEU A 329 1.29 -21.80 19.01
C LEU A 329 1.88 -21.13 17.77
N LEU A 330 2.74 -20.12 17.97
CA LEU A 330 3.53 -19.49 16.92
C LEU A 330 4.97 -20.00 17.02
N ILE A 331 5.43 -20.68 15.97
CA ILE A 331 6.78 -21.21 15.86
C ILE A 331 7.56 -20.29 14.92
N LEU A 332 8.65 -19.71 15.41
CA LEU A 332 9.49 -18.79 14.66
C LEU A 332 10.87 -19.43 14.46
N TYR A 333 11.30 -19.56 13.21
CA TYR A 333 12.61 -20.09 12.84
C TYR A 333 13.37 -19.02 12.07
N PHE A 334 14.46 -18.51 12.63
CA PHE A 334 15.27 -17.45 12.04
C PHE A 334 16.76 -17.84 11.98
N PRO A 335 17.18 -18.55 10.91
CA PRO A 335 18.58 -18.84 10.60
C PRO A 335 19.26 -17.56 10.11
N ALA A 336 19.91 -16.85 11.04
CA ALA A 336 20.49 -15.53 10.81
C ALA A 336 21.99 -15.46 11.17
N ASP A 337 22.73 -16.56 11.07
CA ASP A 337 24.19 -16.49 10.84
C ASP A 337 24.47 -16.05 9.40
N ASN A 338 24.18 -14.78 9.15
CA ASN A 338 24.37 -14.05 7.91
C ASN A 338 24.24 -12.54 8.21
N ASP A 339 24.06 -11.70 7.20
CA ASP A 339 23.85 -10.26 7.34
C ASP A 339 22.53 -9.88 8.03
N LEU A 340 21.60 -10.83 8.22
CA LEU A 340 20.36 -10.59 8.98
C LEU A 340 20.52 -10.76 10.50
N SER A 341 21.67 -11.23 10.99
CA SER A 341 22.01 -11.34 12.43
C SER A 341 21.60 -10.14 13.30
N PRO A 342 21.81 -8.86 12.87
CA PRO A 342 21.44 -7.69 13.67
C PRO A 342 19.94 -7.55 13.93
N TYR A 343 19.07 -8.20 13.13
CA TYR A 343 17.63 -8.08 13.26
C TYR A 343 17.03 -9.01 14.32
N VAL A 344 17.69 -10.11 14.70
CA VAL A 344 17.14 -11.13 15.63
C VAL A 344 16.60 -10.52 16.92
N ASP A 345 17.37 -9.66 17.59
CA ASP A 345 16.96 -9.01 18.84
C ASP A 345 15.76 -8.06 18.63
N SER A 346 15.71 -7.40 17.47
CA SER A 346 14.62 -6.48 17.11
C SER A 346 13.32 -7.20 16.77
N VAL A 347 13.40 -8.37 16.13
CA VAL A 347 12.26 -9.25 15.87
C VAL A 347 11.76 -9.83 17.20
N LEU A 348 12.66 -10.29 18.07
CA LEU A 348 12.31 -10.81 19.39
C LEU A 348 11.59 -9.77 20.27
N GLU A 349 12.03 -8.51 20.30
CA GLU A 349 11.33 -7.43 21.02
C GLU A 349 9.96 -7.11 20.38
N ARG A 350 9.82 -7.18 19.06
CA ARG A 350 8.52 -7.02 18.38
C ARG A 350 7.56 -8.17 18.72
N VAL A 351 8.06 -9.40 18.75
CA VAL A 351 7.31 -10.58 19.19
C VAL A 351 6.86 -10.42 20.64
N ARG A 352 7.76 -9.96 21.53
CA ARG A 352 7.43 -9.65 22.93
C ARG A 352 6.28 -8.65 23.02
N ARG A 353 6.37 -7.50 22.36
CA ARG A 353 5.29 -6.49 22.30
C ARG A 353 3.98 -7.05 21.75
N GLY A 354 4.02 -7.86 20.69
CA GLY A 354 2.83 -8.49 20.13
C GLY A 354 2.15 -9.46 21.11
N SER A 355 2.95 -10.21 21.88
CA SER A 355 2.43 -11.15 22.89
C SER A 355 1.83 -10.46 24.12
N GLU A 356 2.21 -9.21 24.38
CA GLU A 356 1.62 -8.35 25.41
C GLU A 356 0.18 -7.95 25.04
N LEU A 357 -0.09 -7.77 23.75
CA LEU A 357 -1.40 -7.39 23.18
C LEU A 357 -2.35 -8.59 22.94
N ASN A 358 -1.84 -9.83 22.98
CA ASN A 358 -2.64 -11.04 22.79
C ASN A 358 -2.27 -12.15 23.79
N PRO A 359 -3.08 -12.39 24.84
CA PRO A 359 -2.82 -13.41 25.86
C PRO A 359 -3.06 -14.85 25.35
N ASN A 360 -3.52 -15.02 24.10
CA ASN A 360 -3.86 -16.31 23.50
C ASN A 360 -2.76 -16.85 22.57
N VAL A 361 -1.62 -16.17 22.46
CA VAL A 361 -0.48 -16.63 21.67
C VAL A 361 0.64 -17.08 22.62
N GLN A 362 1.11 -18.30 22.39
CA GLN A 362 2.39 -18.80 22.90
C GLN A 362 3.38 -18.82 21.75
N VAL A 363 4.53 -18.19 21.92
CA VAL A 363 5.59 -18.19 20.90
C VAL A 363 6.75 -19.05 21.37
N ILE A 364 7.36 -19.77 20.42
CA ILE A 364 8.69 -20.34 20.55
C ILE A 364 9.53 -19.91 19.35
N PHE A 365 10.71 -19.36 19.61
CA PHE A 365 11.57 -18.69 18.64
C PHE A 365 12.95 -19.34 18.70
N LEU A 366 13.38 -20.03 17.63
CA LEU A 366 14.79 -20.35 17.39
C LEU A 366 15.41 -19.22 16.58
N GLY A 367 16.37 -18.53 17.18
CA GLY A 367 17.12 -17.44 16.57
C GLY A 367 18.59 -17.75 16.63
N ASP A 368 19.24 -17.62 15.50
CA ASP A 368 20.64 -17.98 15.30
C ASP A 368 21.37 -16.75 14.77
N LYS A 369 22.50 -16.37 15.35
CA LYS A 369 23.13 -15.06 15.10
C LYS A 369 24.60 -15.22 14.79
N ARG A 370 25.05 -14.52 13.76
CA ARG A 370 26.43 -14.55 13.27
C ARG A 370 27.54 -14.71 14.33
N GLY A 371 28.27 -15.82 14.21
CA GLY A 371 29.47 -16.16 14.97
C GLY A 371 29.22 -17.20 16.08
N PRO A 372 30.29 -17.78 16.65
CA PRO A 372 30.22 -18.98 17.47
C PRO A 372 29.34 -18.85 18.72
N ALA A 373 28.61 -19.92 19.01
CA ALA A 373 27.84 -20.15 20.23
C ALA A 373 26.65 -19.20 20.36
N ASN A 374 25.82 -19.09 19.33
CA ASN A 374 24.73 -18.12 19.25
C ASN A 374 23.36 -18.66 18.80
N THR A 375 23.21 -19.96 18.55
CA THR A 375 21.89 -20.56 18.34
C THR A 375 21.10 -20.58 19.65
N ARG A 376 19.93 -19.94 19.71
CA ARG A 376 19.14 -19.77 20.94
C ARG A 376 17.65 -20.03 20.73
N ILE A 377 17.02 -20.70 21.69
CA ILE A 377 15.57 -20.85 21.76
C ILE A 377 14.99 -19.97 22.88
N PHE A 378 14.00 -19.15 22.51
CA PHE A 378 13.24 -18.29 23.42
C PHE A 378 11.76 -18.68 23.44
N GLU A 379 11.17 -18.79 24.63
CA GLU A 379 9.72 -18.88 24.82
C GLU A 379 9.19 -17.46 25.11
N VAL A 380 8.15 -17.01 24.40
CA VAL A 380 7.60 -15.65 24.59
C VAL A 380 6.08 -15.70 24.76
N ALA A 381 5.57 -15.12 25.84
CA ALA A 381 4.13 -15.01 26.13
C ALA A 381 3.85 -13.82 27.05
N ARG A 382 2.71 -13.14 26.83
CA ARG A 382 2.22 -12.02 27.69
C ARG A 382 3.28 -10.95 27.98
N GLY A 383 4.10 -10.60 26.99
CA GLY A 383 5.14 -9.57 27.12
C GLY A 383 6.42 -10.02 27.82
N VAL A 384 6.56 -11.31 28.18
CA VAL A 384 7.74 -11.90 28.85
C VAL A 384 8.53 -12.77 27.88
N ILE A 385 9.85 -12.57 27.83
CA ILE A 385 10.81 -13.44 27.12
C ILE A 385 11.50 -14.36 28.13
N THR A 386 11.53 -15.66 27.86
CA THR A 386 12.29 -16.66 28.61
C THR A 386 13.30 -17.31 27.67
N ARG A 387 14.61 -17.08 27.88
CA ARG A 387 15.66 -17.86 27.21
C ARG A 387 15.69 -19.27 27.79
N THR A 388 15.82 -20.28 26.92
CA THR A 388 15.96 -21.70 27.29
C THR A 388 17.41 -22.17 27.12
N HIS A 389 17.71 -23.36 27.65
CA HIS A 389 18.96 -24.10 27.42
C HIS A 389 18.75 -25.31 26.49
N THR A 390 17.58 -25.45 25.85
CA THR A 390 17.17 -26.64 25.08
C THR A 390 18.18 -27.04 24.00
N VAL A 391 18.82 -26.08 23.34
CA VAL A 391 19.84 -26.34 22.30
C VAL A 391 21.04 -27.09 22.91
N GLU A 392 21.63 -26.51 23.96
CA GLU A 392 22.71 -27.10 24.77
C GLU A 392 22.33 -28.50 25.32
N GLU A 393 21.10 -28.64 25.84
CA GLU A 393 20.60 -29.86 26.48
C GLU A 393 20.38 -31.02 25.50
N VAL A 394 19.95 -30.74 24.26
CA VAL A 394 19.65 -31.77 23.24
C VAL A 394 20.88 -32.09 22.39
N TRP A 395 21.60 -31.08 21.92
CA TRP A 395 22.67 -31.24 20.93
C TRP A 395 24.08 -31.27 21.55
N GLY A 396 24.24 -30.88 22.82
CA GLY A 396 25.55 -30.79 23.48
C GLY A 396 26.45 -29.65 22.98
N THR A 397 25.91 -28.83 22.08
CA THR A 397 26.48 -27.62 21.49
C THR A 397 25.42 -26.53 21.56
N ASP A 398 25.83 -25.26 21.49
CA ASP A 398 24.96 -24.10 21.43
C ASP A 398 25.14 -23.28 20.14
N GLU A 399 25.77 -23.93 19.16
CA GLU A 399 25.83 -23.61 17.74
C GLU A 399 25.26 -24.82 16.96
N LEU A 400 24.30 -24.58 16.07
CA LEU A 400 23.73 -25.58 15.15
C LEU A 400 23.80 -25.05 13.72
N ASP A 401 24.06 -25.94 12.75
CA ASP A 401 23.74 -25.67 11.35
C ASP A 401 22.22 -25.47 11.22
N THR A 402 21.79 -24.21 11.13
CA THR A 402 20.37 -23.88 10.99
C THR A 402 19.87 -23.96 9.54
N SER A 403 20.71 -24.41 8.61
CA SER A 403 20.34 -24.90 7.28
C SER A 403 20.11 -26.42 7.23
N ASP A 404 20.48 -27.21 8.25
CA ASP A 404 20.21 -28.65 8.29
C ASP A 404 18.69 -28.93 8.39
N PRO A 405 18.07 -29.68 7.44
CA PRO A 405 16.67 -30.07 7.54
C PRO A 405 16.33 -30.85 8.82
N ASN A 406 17.28 -31.57 9.40
CA ASN A 406 17.08 -32.29 10.66
C ASN A 406 16.94 -31.33 11.85
N VAL A 407 17.68 -30.21 11.87
CA VAL A 407 17.55 -29.16 12.89
C VAL A 407 16.19 -28.47 12.78
N LEU A 408 15.74 -28.13 11.57
CA LEU A 408 14.39 -27.59 11.36
C LEU A 408 13.31 -28.59 11.78
N ALA A 409 13.38 -29.85 11.32
CA ALA A 409 12.41 -30.90 11.64
C ALA A 409 12.32 -31.14 13.15
N TRP A 410 13.48 -31.20 13.83
CA TRP A 410 13.58 -31.31 15.27
C TRP A 410 12.91 -30.13 15.97
N PHE A 411 13.26 -28.88 15.61
CA PHE A 411 12.73 -27.70 16.29
C PHE A 411 11.22 -27.57 16.13
N LEU A 412 10.69 -27.80 14.93
CA LEU A 412 9.24 -27.80 14.66
C LEU A 412 8.50 -28.88 15.46
N THR A 413 9.09 -30.06 15.62
CA THR A 413 8.53 -31.15 16.42
C THR A 413 8.59 -30.83 17.92
N HIS A 414 9.77 -30.41 18.41
CA HIS A 414 9.99 -29.99 19.78
C HIS A 414 9.01 -28.90 20.21
N ALA A 415 8.77 -27.90 19.36
CA ALA A 415 7.79 -26.84 19.62
C ALA A 415 6.37 -27.38 19.89
N ARG A 416 5.91 -28.36 19.12
CA ARG A 416 4.61 -29.02 19.29
C ARG A 416 4.55 -29.90 20.55
N GLU A 417 5.63 -30.60 20.87
CA GLU A 417 5.76 -31.43 22.09
C GLU A 417 5.85 -30.58 23.37
N ARG A 418 6.54 -29.44 23.30
CA ARG A 418 6.74 -28.48 24.39
C ARG A 418 5.46 -27.75 24.77
N PHE A 419 4.58 -27.51 23.79
CA PHE A 419 3.30 -26.81 23.92
C PHE A 419 2.12 -27.63 23.36
N PRO A 420 1.81 -28.78 23.97
CA PRO A 420 0.72 -29.64 23.53
C PRO A 420 -0.64 -28.99 23.81
N GLY A 421 -1.63 -29.29 22.97
CA GLY A 421 -3.00 -28.74 23.11
C GLY A 421 -3.19 -27.34 22.54
N ALA A 422 -2.25 -26.84 21.71
CA ALA A 422 -2.49 -25.69 20.85
C ALA A 422 -3.72 -25.95 19.96
N ALA A 423 -4.62 -24.97 19.87
CA ALA A 423 -5.82 -25.05 19.02
C ALA A 423 -5.53 -24.69 17.56
N ARG A 424 -4.45 -23.91 17.36
CA ARG A 424 -3.86 -23.56 16.08
C ARG A 424 -2.34 -23.59 16.18
N THR A 425 -1.66 -24.00 15.12
CA THR A 425 -0.20 -23.89 15.00
C THR A 425 0.19 -23.13 13.75
N VAL A 426 0.88 -22.01 13.93
CA VAL A 426 1.42 -21.15 12.87
C VAL A 426 2.94 -21.26 12.88
N VAL A 427 3.55 -21.40 11.71
CA VAL A 427 5.00 -21.37 11.53
C VAL A 427 5.36 -20.14 10.72
N SER A 428 6.38 -19.40 11.15
CA SER A 428 7.05 -18.40 10.32
C SER A 428 8.50 -18.81 10.09
N LEU A 429 8.84 -18.97 8.81
CA LEU A 429 10.17 -19.27 8.31
C LEU A 429 10.76 -17.95 7.83
N MET A 430 11.74 -17.41 8.57
CA MET A 430 12.35 -16.10 8.33
C MET A 430 13.71 -16.22 7.65
N GLY A 431 14.20 -15.09 7.15
CA GLY A 431 15.55 -14.95 6.60
C GLY A 431 15.52 -14.54 5.13
N HIS A 432 16.62 -14.80 4.44
CA HIS A 432 16.65 -14.69 2.98
C HIS A 432 15.87 -15.84 2.32
N GLY A 433 15.56 -15.69 1.02
CA GLY A 433 15.10 -16.78 0.17
C GLY A 433 15.47 -16.55 -1.29
N VAL A 434 15.61 -17.64 -2.07
CA VAL A 434 15.85 -17.64 -3.53
C VAL A 434 14.84 -18.51 -4.29
N GLY A 435 13.78 -18.98 -3.61
CA GLY A 435 12.83 -19.95 -4.15
C GLY A 435 13.47 -21.32 -4.41
N MET A 436 13.17 -21.92 -5.57
CA MET A 436 13.65 -23.26 -5.93
C MET A 436 15.10 -23.25 -6.41
N MET A 437 16.04 -23.75 -5.58
CA MET A 437 17.44 -24.01 -5.95
C MET A 437 17.84 -25.44 -5.50
N PRO A 438 18.61 -26.20 -6.31
CA PRO A 438 19.17 -27.49 -5.92
C PRO A 438 20.26 -27.35 -4.85
N GLU A 439 20.49 -28.45 -4.12
CA GLU A 439 21.68 -28.61 -3.27
C GLU A 439 22.95 -28.64 -4.15
N PHE A 440 23.93 -27.79 -3.82
CA PHE A 440 25.25 -27.79 -4.46
C PHE A 440 26.34 -27.63 -3.40
N PRO A 441 27.42 -28.44 -3.45
CA PRO A 441 28.58 -28.21 -2.60
C PRO A 441 29.30 -26.93 -3.05
N TRP A 442 29.49 -26.00 -2.12
CA TRP A 442 30.25 -24.78 -2.36
C TRP A 442 31.76 -25.05 -2.20
N PRO A 443 32.62 -24.53 -3.10
CA PRO A 443 34.05 -24.47 -2.83
C PRO A 443 34.31 -23.46 -1.72
N THR A 444 34.94 -23.91 -0.63
CA THR A 444 35.34 -23.08 0.52
C THR A 444 36.13 -21.86 0.05
N LEU A 445 35.60 -20.65 0.28
CA LEU A 445 36.30 -19.40 0.00
C LEU A 445 37.11 -19.00 1.24
N ASP A 446 38.41 -18.77 1.08
CA ASP A 446 39.30 -18.28 2.16
C ASP A 446 38.83 -16.89 2.65
N ASP A 447 38.50 -16.77 3.94
CA ASP A 447 38.04 -15.54 4.63
C ASP A 447 39.09 -14.39 4.71
N GLY A 448 40.18 -14.49 3.96
CA GLY A 448 41.45 -13.80 4.26
C GLY A 448 41.82 -12.58 3.40
N ALA A 449 40.98 -12.12 2.48
CA ALA A 449 41.34 -11.07 1.51
C ALA A 449 40.74 -9.69 1.84
N ASP A 450 41.51 -8.84 2.51
CA ASP A 450 41.23 -7.39 2.67
C ASP A 450 41.07 -6.70 1.30
N VAL A 451 39.90 -6.09 1.03
CA VAL A 451 39.65 -5.25 -0.16
C VAL A 451 39.24 -3.84 0.28
N PRO A 452 39.79 -2.75 -0.31
CA PRO A 452 39.66 -1.41 0.26
C PRO A 452 38.23 -0.85 0.24
N SER A 453 37.79 -0.32 1.39
CA SER A 453 36.48 0.33 1.54
C SER A 453 36.45 1.72 0.89
N THR A 454 35.78 1.86 -0.26
CA THR A 454 35.41 3.18 -0.82
C THR A 454 33.94 3.24 -1.25
N THR A 455 33.02 2.98 -0.31
CA THR A 455 31.60 3.33 -0.42
C THR A 455 31.29 4.59 0.42
N PRO A 456 30.36 5.46 -0.01
CA PRO A 456 29.89 6.58 0.81
C PRO A 456 29.20 6.11 2.11
N PRO A 457 29.26 6.89 3.20
CA PRO A 457 28.64 6.52 4.46
C PRO A 457 27.10 6.48 4.34
N GLY A 458 26.51 5.33 4.67
CA GLY A 458 25.06 5.10 4.63
C GLY A 458 24.63 3.86 3.84
N ILE A 459 25.53 3.27 3.04
CA ILE A 459 25.29 2.00 2.33
C ILE A 459 26.41 1.02 2.72
N PRO A 460 26.12 -0.06 3.46
CA PRO A 460 27.02 -1.20 3.51
C PRO A 460 27.20 -1.71 2.09
N ALA A 461 28.44 -1.89 1.63
CA ALA A 461 28.65 -2.70 0.45
C ALA A 461 28.16 -4.12 0.81
N LEU A 462 27.24 -4.68 0.02
CA LEU A 462 26.94 -6.11 0.11
C LEU A 462 28.27 -6.85 -0.12
N PRO A 463 28.72 -7.71 0.81
CA PRO A 463 29.95 -8.47 0.62
C PRO A 463 29.83 -9.32 -0.64
N LYS A 464 30.76 -9.15 -1.60
CA LYS A 464 30.79 -10.04 -2.75
C LYS A 464 31.14 -11.46 -2.28
N GLY A 465 30.17 -12.38 -2.39
CA GLY A 465 30.40 -13.82 -2.22
C GLY A 465 29.60 -14.52 -1.12
N ILE A 466 28.61 -13.87 -0.47
CA ILE A 466 27.79 -14.49 0.58
C ILE A 466 26.30 -14.18 0.36
N GLU A 467 25.64 -14.97 -0.49
CA GLU A 467 24.18 -14.97 -0.70
C GLU A 467 23.64 -16.36 -0.33
N ALA A 468 23.47 -16.61 0.98
CA ALA A 468 23.11 -17.91 1.54
C ALA A 468 21.71 -17.87 2.17
N THR A 469 20.77 -18.69 1.67
CA THR A 469 19.32 -18.47 1.93
C THR A 469 18.50 -19.77 2.03
N PRO A 470 17.92 -20.15 3.17
CA PRO A 470 18.36 -19.80 4.52
C PRO A 470 19.72 -20.46 4.72
N GLY A 471 20.75 -19.64 4.92
CA GLY A 471 22.12 -20.08 5.11
C GLY A 471 22.62 -19.75 6.50
N ASP A 472 23.07 -20.77 7.22
CA ASP A 472 24.16 -20.63 8.17
C ASP A 472 25.47 -20.44 7.38
N VAL A 473 26.25 -19.42 7.75
CA VAL A 473 27.53 -19.06 7.13
C VAL A 473 28.71 -19.32 8.08
N GLY A 474 28.46 -19.82 9.29
CA GLY A 474 29.47 -20.01 10.35
C GLY A 474 30.60 -20.98 9.99
N ASP A 475 30.35 -21.97 9.14
CA ASP A 475 31.33 -23.00 8.74
C ASP A 475 31.64 -23.09 7.24
N GLY A 476 30.97 -22.29 6.41
CA GLY A 476 31.12 -22.28 4.95
C GLY A 476 30.19 -23.23 4.18
N SER A 477 29.22 -23.88 4.82
CA SER A 477 28.29 -24.81 4.16
C SER A 477 26.87 -24.84 4.76
N GLY A 478 26.02 -23.88 4.40
CA GLY A 478 24.59 -23.90 4.75
C GLY A 478 23.64 -23.40 3.64
N TYR A 479 22.74 -24.26 3.16
CA TYR A 479 21.58 -23.89 2.32
C TYR A 479 20.47 -24.93 2.48
N LEU A 480 19.28 -24.52 2.89
CA LEU A 480 18.11 -25.41 2.98
C LEU A 480 17.27 -25.36 1.68
N SER A 481 17.31 -26.44 0.88
CA SER A 481 16.62 -26.50 -0.41
C SER A 481 15.09 -26.59 -0.28
N SER A 482 14.34 -26.35 -1.36
CA SER A 482 12.89 -26.59 -1.35
C SER A 482 12.53 -28.06 -1.06
N ILE A 483 13.40 -29.01 -1.41
CA ILE A 483 13.20 -30.44 -1.11
C ILE A 483 13.43 -30.69 0.38
N ASP A 484 14.49 -30.11 0.95
CA ASP A 484 14.85 -30.25 2.37
C ASP A 484 13.83 -29.56 3.29
N PHE A 485 13.34 -28.37 2.89
CA PHE A 485 12.16 -27.74 3.50
C PHE A 485 10.95 -28.68 3.46
N GLY A 486 10.67 -29.29 2.31
CA GLY A 486 9.60 -30.26 2.13
C GLY A 486 9.73 -31.45 3.09
N ALA A 487 10.92 -32.05 3.15
CA ALA A 487 11.24 -33.17 4.02
C ALA A 487 11.13 -32.82 5.51
N ALA A 488 11.69 -31.67 5.93
CA ALA A 488 11.65 -31.21 7.32
C ALA A 488 10.22 -30.89 7.79
N LEU A 489 9.45 -30.20 6.95
CA LEU A 489 8.03 -29.90 7.21
C LEU A 489 7.17 -31.17 7.19
N ALA A 490 7.44 -32.13 6.30
CA ALA A 490 6.75 -33.41 6.26
C ALA A 490 7.03 -34.25 7.51
N ALA A 491 8.30 -34.32 7.96
CA ALA A 491 8.70 -34.99 9.19
C ALA A 491 7.98 -34.41 10.42
N ALA A 492 7.92 -33.07 10.54
CA ALA A 492 7.24 -32.39 11.64
C ALA A 492 5.69 -32.46 11.60
N THR A 493 5.10 -33.00 10.53
CA THR A 493 3.64 -33.05 10.30
C THR A 493 3.08 -34.44 10.05
N ASP A 494 3.83 -35.49 10.37
CA ASP A 494 3.46 -36.89 10.10
C ASP A 494 3.12 -37.12 8.60
N ASN A 495 3.97 -36.59 7.71
CA ASN A 495 3.77 -36.54 6.25
C ASN A 495 2.47 -35.83 5.84
N GLY A 496 2.11 -34.75 6.53
CA GLY A 496 0.89 -33.98 6.30
C GLY A 496 -0.38 -34.58 6.92
N ALA A 497 -0.30 -35.64 7.74
CA ALA A 497 -1.45 -36.11 8.51
C ALA A 497 -1.84 -35.14 9.64
N ASN A 498 -0.88 -34.33 10.13
CA ASN A 498 -1.08 -33.29 11.13
C ASN A 498 -0.46 -31.95 10.66
N PRO A 499 -1.04 -31.30 9.63
CA PRO A 499 -0.49 -30.09 9.03
C PRO A 499 -0.54 -28.90 9.99
N PHE A 500 0.37 -27.95 9.81
CA PHE A 500 0.25 -26.62 10.41
C PHE A 500 -0.99 -25.90 9.86
N ASP A 501 -1.56 -24.98 10.63
CA ASP A 501 -2.66 -24.15 10.14
C ASP A 501 -2.16 -23.15 9.10
N VAL A 502 -1.09 -22.44 9.42
CA VAL A 502 -0.44 -21.49 8.50
C VAL A 502 1.07 -21.74 8.51
N VAL A 503 1.68 -21.87 7.33
CA VAL A 503 3.13 -21.71 7.15
C VAL A 503 3.34 -20.42 6.37
N PHE A 504 4.07 -19.49 6.99
CA PHE A 504 4.42 -18.20 6.40
C PHE A 504 5.91 -18.19 6.06
N PHE A 505 6.20 -17.96 4.78
CA PHE A 505 7.54 -17.66 4.28
C PHE A 505 7.77 -16.15 4.35
N ASP A 506 8.40 -15.70 5.42
CA ASP A 506 8.90 -14.33 5.62
C ASP A 506 10.30 -14.22 4.95
N GLN A 507 10.32 -14.60 3.67
CA GLN A 507 11.50 -14.88 2.83
C GLN A 507 11.20 -14.55 1.36
N CYS A 508 12.20 -14.05 0.62
CA CYS A 508 12.04 -13.68 -0.80
C CYS A 508 11.79 -14.91 -1.70
N PHE A 509 11.05 -14.70 -2.79
CA PHE A 509 10.84 -15.63 -3.90
C PHE A 509 10.20 -16.99 -3.57
N GLN A 510 9.74 -17.22 -2.34
CA GLN A 510 9.11 -18.49 -1.93
C GLN A 510 7.69 -18.70 -2.49
N GLY A 511 7.14 -17.71 -3.22
CA GLY A 511 5.94 -17.85 -4.05
C GLY A 511 6.12 -18.70 -5.31
N ASN A 512 7.19 -19.49 -5.38
CA ASN A 512 7.48 -20.40 -6.48
C ASN A 512 6.63 -21.68 -6.43
N LEU A 513 6.02 -22.06 -7.56
CA LEU A 513 5.11 -23.21 -7.59
C LEU A 513 5.75 -24.52 -7.13
N ALA A 514 7.02 -24.78 -7.46
CA ALA A 514 7.67 -26.02 -7.08
C ALA A 514 7.97 -26.08 -5.57
N THR A 515 8.38 -24.95 -4.97
CA THR A 515 8.51 -24.81 -3.52
C THR A 515 7.16 -25.03 -2.83
N LEU A 516 6.10 -24.36 -3.29
CA LEU A 516 4.74 -24.55 -2.77
C LEU A 516 4.27 -26.01 -2.91
N TYR A 517 4.62 -26.69 -4.02
CA TYR A 517 4.32 -28.11 -4.23
C TYR A 517 5.05 -29.02 -3.25
N GLN A 518 6.29 -28.73 -2.86
CA GLN A 518 6.98 -29.54 -1.83
C GLN A 518 6.30 -29.49 -0.47
N VAL A 519 5.76 -28.31 -0.10
CA VAL A 519 5.25 -28.06 1.26
C VAL A 519 3.73 -28.15 1.38
N HIS A 520 2.98 -28.34 0.28
CA HIS A 520 1.52 -28.20 0.25
C HIS A 520 0.76 -29.12 1.22
N ARG A 521 1.31 -30.28 1.59
CA ARG A 521 0.69 -31.22 2.54
C ARG A 521 0.94 -30.84 3.99
N SER A 522 1.99 -30.07 4.26
CA SER A 522 2.44 -29.73 5.61
C SER A 522 1.69 -28.51 6.19
N ALA A 523 0.89 -27.80 5.39
CA ALA A 523 0.14 -26.62 5.81
C ALA A 523 -1.29 -26.61 5.25
N ARG A 524 -2.26 -26.10 6.03
CA ARG A 524 -3.61 -25.80 5.51
C ARG A 524 -3.57 -24.58 4.59
N VAL A 525 -2.86 -23.53 5.01
CA VAL A 525 -2.62 -22.32 4.22
C VAL A 525 -1.12 -22.00 4.18
N LEU A 526 -0.64 -21.65 2.99
CA LEU A 526 0.70 -21.13 2.73
C LEU A 526 0.60 -19.61 2.52
N VAL A 527 1.51 -18.84 3.12
CA VAL A 527 1.66 -17.39 2.89
C VAL A 527 3.07 -17.15 2.35
N ALA A 528 3.20 -16.42 1.23
CA ALA A 528 4.48 -16.21 0.57
C ALA A 528 4.54 -14.91 -0.26
N SER A 529 5.75 -14.51 -0.64
CA SER A 529 6.01 -13.48 -1.67
C SER A 529 6.60 -14.13 -2.94
N PRO A 530 6.12 -13.80 -4.14
CA PRO A 530 6.76 -14.22 -5.40
C PRO A 530 8.04 -13.46 -5.69
N ASN A 531 8.21 -12.27 -5.11
CA ASN A 531 9.36 -11.40 -5.30
C ASN A 531 10.02 -11.09 -3.96
N TYR A 532 10.46 -9.86 -3.73
CA TYR A 532 11.07 -9.46 -2.47
C TYR A 532 10.09 -9.60 -1.30
N ALA A 533 10.55 -10.24 -0.22
CA ALA A 533 9.94 -10.15 1.09
C ALA A 533 10.81 -9.23 1.95
N TRP A 534 10.37 -7.99 2.12
CA TRP A 534 11.06 -7.05 3.00
C TRP A 534 10.95 -7.54 4.44
N LEU A 535 12.06 -7.59 5.20
CA LEU A 535 12.06 -7.95 6.63
C LEU A 535 11.44 -6.85 7.52
N ALA A 536 10.31 -6.30 7.08
CA ALA A 536 9.46 -5.39 7.82
C ALA A 536 8.99 -6.02 9.14
N ALA A 537 8.86 -7.35 9.18
CA ALA A 537 8.65 -8.19 10.37
C ALA A 537 7.79 -7.53 11.48
N PRO A 538 6.57 -7.03 11.19
CA PRO A 538 5.69 -6.38 12.17
C PRO A 538 4.99 -7.42 13.07
N TYR A 539 5.74 -8.34 13.69
CA TYR A 539 5.19 -9.33 14.63
C TYR A 539 4.40 -8.70 15.78
N HIS A 540 4.79 -7.50 16.22
CA HIS A 540 4.03 -6.69 17.18
C HIS A 540 2.59 -6.37 16.74
N GLN A 541 2.29 -6.46 15.44
CA GLN A 541 0.96 -6.30 14.83
C GLN A 541 0.38 -7.65 14.39
N TYR A 542 1.18 -8.60 13.89
CA TYR A 542 0.69 -9.94 13.51
C TYR A 542 0.04 -10.67 14.68
N LEU A 543 0.62 -10.60 15.88
CA LEU A 543 0.15 -11.42 16.99
C LEU A 543 -1.31 -11.09 17.37
N VAL A 544 -1.82 -9.88 17.19
CA VAL A 544 -3.24 -9.56 17.45
C VAL A 544 -4.21 -10.09 16.39
N ALA A 545 -3.73 -10.51 15.22
CA ALA A 545 -4.53 -11.16 14.19
C ALA A 545 -4.80 -12.64 14.48
N LEU A 546 -3.90 -13.29 15.22
CA LEU A 546 -3.95 -14.72 15.55
C LEU A 546 -4.97 -15.00 16.66
N SER A 547 -5.87 -15.96 16.46
CA SER A 547 -6.85 -16.37 17.47
C SER A 547 -7.12 -17.87 17.39
N PRO A 548 -7.26 -18.59 18.53
CA PRO A 548 -7.53 -20.02 18.53
C PRO A 548 -8.88 -20.38 17.86
N THR A 549 -9.80 -19.43 17.74
CA THR A 549 -11.13 -19.62 17.10
C THR A 549 -11.16 -19.22 15.62
N ALA A 550 -10.13 -18.53 15.11
CA ALA A 550 -10.06 -18.13 13.70
C ALA A 550 -9.83 -19.35 12.78
N THR A 551 -10.23 -19.22 11.50
CA THR A 551 -9.80 -20.17 10.47
C THR A 551 -8.38 -19.83 9.99
N PRO A 552 -7.63 -20.79 9.43
CA PRO A 552 -6.32 -20.54 8.83
C PRO A 552 -6.34 -19.41 7.79
N GLU A 553 -7.36 -19.39 6.92
CA GLU A 553 -7.55 -18.41 5.86
C GLU A 553 -7.76 -17.00 6.43
N LEU A 554 -8.55 -16.87 7.51
CA LEU A 554 -8.75 -15.58 8.18
C LEU A 554 -7.47 -15.09 8.87
N MET A 555 -6.63 -15.99 9.40
CA MET A 555 -5.32 -15.60 9.94
C MET A 555 -4.39 -15.15 8.81
N ALA A 556 -4.34 -15.88 7.70
CA ALA A 556 -3.52 -15.56 6.53
C ALA A 556 -3.92 -14.23 5.86
N ASP A 557 -5.22 -13.99 5.65
CA ASP A 557 -5.76 -12.71 5.14
C ASP A 557 -5.31 -11.52 5.99
N ARG A 558 -5.41 -11.65 7.31
CA ARG A 558 -4.97 -10.61 8.25
C ARG A 558 -3.45 -10.43 8.23
N LEU A 559 -2.69 -11.53 8.17
CA LEU A 559 -1.22 -11.48 8.06
C LEU A 559 -0.80 -10.68 6.82
N ILE A 560 -1.33 -10.99 5.63
CA ILE A 560 -0.95 -10.29 4.40
C ILE A 560 -1.37 -8.81 4.41
N ARG A 561 -2.53 -8.48 4.99
CA ARG A 561 -2.99 -7.08 5.14
C ARG A 561 -2.10 -6.28 6.09
N ILE A 562 -1.67 -6.87 7.20
CA ILE A 562 -0.76 -6.23 8.15
C ILE A 562 0.64 -6.09 7.54
N TYR A 563 1.12 -7.10 6.81
CA TYR A 563 2.39 -7.05 6.08
C TYR A 563 2.39 -5.85 5.11
N GLN A 564 1.42 -5.77 4.19
CA GLN A 564 1.33 -4.64 3.25
C GLN A 564 1.10 -3.29 3.92
N GLY A 565 0.38 -3.25 5.05
CA GLY A 565 0.14 -2.04 5.83
C GLY A 565 1.39 -1.51 6.53
N ALA A 566 2.38 -2.36 6.81
CA ALA A 566 3.66 -1.99 7.40
C ALA A 566 4.70 -1.52 6.37
N LEU A 567 4.45 -1.69 5.07
CA LEU A 567 5.31 -1.23 3.99
C LEU A 567 4.92 0.16 3.48
N ASP A 568 5.90 0.88 2.98
CA ASP A 568 5.72 2.12 2.23
C ASP A 568 6.09 1.92 0.76
N ASP A 569 5.91 2.96 -0.05
CA ASP A 569 6.17 2.88 -1.50
C ASP A 569 7.67 2.74 -1.83
N SER A 570 8.58 2.81 -0.85
CA SER A 570 9.99 2.43 -1.02
C SER A 570 10.28 0.95 -0.76
N HIS A 571 9.24 0.18 -0.44
CA HIS A 571 9.26 -1.27 -0.25
C HIS A 571 8.12 -1.94 -1.07
N PRO A 572 8.08 -1.80 -2.40
CA PRO A 572 7.09 -2.47 -3.24
C PRO A 572 7.31 -4.00 -3.29
N ASN A 573 6.22 -4.76 -3.27
CA ASN A 573 6.21 -6.23 -3.29
C ASN A 573 4.82 -6.76 -3.67
N VAL A 574 4.71 -8.08 -3.81
CA VAL A 574 3.44 -8.81 -3.66
C VAL A 574 3.54 -9.71 -2.45
N ILE A 575 2.43 -9.93 -1.76
CA ILE A 575 2.29 -11.01 -0.78
C ILE A 575 0.90 -11.63 -0.93
N PHE A 576 0.83 -12.95 -0.82
CA PHE A 576 -0.40 -13.70 -1.04
C PHE A 576 -0.53 -14.88 -0.08
N TRP A 577 -1.73 -15.46 -0.05
CA TRP A 577 -1.94 -16.77 0.57
C TRP A 577 -2.73 -17.71 -0.34
N VAL A 578 -2.48 -19.01 -0.17
CA VAL A 578 -3.10 -20.08 -0.96
C VAL A 578 -3.31 -21.31 -0.06
N ARG A 579 -4.38 -22.07 -0.25
CA ARG A 579 -4.59 -23.31 0.51
C ARG A 579 -3.67 -24.41 -0.03
N GLY A 580 -3.06 -25.20 0.84
CA GLY A 580 -2.25 -26.36 0.43
C GLY A 580 -3.04 -27.37 -0.43
N ALA A 581 -4.35 -27.44 -0.23
CA ALA A 581 -5.25 -28.27 -1.03
C ALA A 581 -5.51 -27.76 -2.47
N ASP A 582 -5.24 -26.48 -2.77
CA ASP A 582 -5.45 -25.89 -4.11
C ASP A 582 -4.20 -26.02 -5.00
N ILE A 583 -3.02 -26.13 -4.39
CA ILE A 583 -1.72 -26.26 -5.08
C ILE A 583 -1.72 -27.40 -6.14
N PRO A 584 -2.23 -28.62 -5.88
CA PRO A 584 -2.25 -29.67 -6.90
C PRO A 584 -3.07 -29.32 -8.16
N ALA A 585 -4.14 -28.52 -8.04
CA ALA A 585 -4.93 -28.08 -9.18
C ALA A 585 -4.20 -27.03 -10.02
N ILE A 586 -3.46 -26.12 -9.37
CA ILE A 586 -2.56 -25.15 -10.02
C ILE A 586 -1.45 -25.91 -10.76
N THR A 587 -0.78 -26.86 -10.10
CA THR A 587 0.25 -27.72 -10.74
C THR A 587 -0.30 -28.51 -11.91
N GLN A 588 -1.53 -29.05 -11.81
CA GLN A 588 -2.17 -29.76 -12.93
C GLN A 588 -2.43 -28.82 -14.12
N ALA A 589 -2.88 -27.59 -13.90
CA ALA A 589 -3.08 -26.61 -14.97
C ALA A 589 -1.76 -26.19 -15.63
N VAL A 590 -0.68 -26.02 -14.85
CA VAL A 590 0.68 -25.76 -15.38
C VAL A 590 1.20 -26.95 -16.19
N SER A 591 0.97 -28.19 -15.75
CA SER A 591 1.31 -29.40 -16.51
C SER A 591 0.53 -29.47 -17.82
N GLN A 592 -0.80 -29.24 -17.81
CA GLN A 592 -1.61 -29.17 -19.04
C GLN A 592 -1.08 -28.12 -20.04
N LEU A 593 -0.69 -26.94 -19.54
CA LEU A 593 -0.04 -25.91 -20.36
C LEU A 593 1.31 -26.39 -20.92
N GLY A 594 2.13 -27.06 -20.10
CA GLY A 594 3.37 -27.72 -20.53
C GLY A 594 3.16 -28.70 -21.68
N THR A 595 2.16 -29.58 -21.59
CA THR A 595 1.79 -30.52 -22.66
C THR A 595 1.44 -29.79 -23.97
N SER A 596 0.59 -28.75 -23.91
CA SER A 596 0.21 -27.97 -25.09
C SER A 596 1.40 -27.23 -25.72
N LEU A 597 2.30 -26.66 -24.91
CA LEU A 597 3.51 -25.99 -25.39
C LEU A 597 4.53 -26.99 -25.96
N GLN A 598 4.68 -28.17 -25.36
CA GLN A 598 5.53 -29.25 -25.85
C GLN A 598 5.06 -29.77 -27.21
N ALA A 599 3.74 -29.93 -27.40
CA ALA A 599 3.16 -30.29 -28.71
C ALA A 599 3.44 -29.20 -29.78
N ALA A 600 3.38 -27.93 -29.40
CA ALA A 600 3.70 -26.82 -30.29
C ALA A 600 5.21 -26.78 -30.66
N LEU A 601 6.10 -27.05 -29.70
CA LEU A 601 7.55 -27.20 -29.91
C LEU A 601 7.91 -28.27 -30.93
N GLN A 602 7.25 -29.44 -30.87
CA GLN A 602 7.50 -30.57 -31.77
C GLN A 602 7.27 -30.24 -33.25
N THR A 603 6.56 -29.15 -33.57
CA THR A 603 6.39 -28.68 -34.96
C THR A 603 7.66 -28.08 -35.56
N GLY A 604 8.61 -27.61 -34.73
CA GLY A 604 9.79 -26.86 -35.18
C GLY A 604 9.48 -25.52 -35.86
N ASN A 605 8.25 -25.03 -35.80
CA ASN A 605 7.83 -23.82 -36.51
C ASN A 605 8.32 -22.56 -35.80
N SER A 606 9.23 -21.82 -36.46
CA SER A 606 9.85 -20.61 -35.90
C SER A 606 8.86 -19.51 -35.51
N ALA A 607 7.71 -19.39 -36.17
CA ALA A 607 6.69 -18.41 -35.79
C ALA A 607 6.00 -18.78 -34.46
N ILE A 608 5.71 -20.08 -34.25
CA ILE A 608 5.14 -20.60 -33.00
C ILE A 608 6.12 -20.44 -31.84
N LEU A 609 7.39 -20.78 -32.07
CA LEU A 609 8.46 -20.59 -31.08
C LEU A 609 8.67 -19.09 -30.76
N ALA A 610 8.62 -18.21 -31.77
CA ALA A 610 8.66 -16.77 -31.55
C ALA A 610 7.46 -16.26 -30.74
N THR A 611 6.26 -16.82 -30.91
CA THR A 611 5.07 -16.48 -30.10
C THR A 611 5.26 -16.88 -28.64
N ILE A 612 5.74 -18.09 -28.34
CA ILE A 612 6.02 -18.54 -26.97
C ILE A 612 7.11 -17.67 -26.32
N GLY A 613 8.21 -17.41 -27.04
CA GLY A 613 9.30 -16.56 -26.57
C GLY A 613 8.87 -15.11 -26.35
N ASN A 614 7.98 -14.57 -27.19
CA ASN A 614 7.37 -13.25 -26.98
C ASN A 614 6.45 -13.23 -25.76
N ALA A 615 5.68 -14.30 -25.51
CA ALA A 615 4.85 -14.37 -24.32
C ALA A 615 5.70 -14.36 -23.04
N ALA A 616 6.80 -15.12 -23.01
CA ALA A 616 7.77 -15.10 -21.91
C ALA A 616 8.43 -13.72 -21.75
N ARG A 617 8.85 -13.08 -22.86
CA ARG A 617 9.45 -11.73 -22.87
C ARG A 617 8.52 -10.63 -22.34
N LEU A 618 7.20 -10.78 -22.54
CA LEU A 618 6.19 -9.82 -22.09
C LEU A 618 5.65 -10.09 -20.67
N SER A 619 6.20 -11.08 -19.97
CA SER A 619 5.75 -11.47 -18.62
C SER A 619 6.43 -10.64 -17.53
N GLN A 620 5.84 -10.61 -16.33
CA GLN A 620 6.47 -9.99 -15.17
C GLN A 620 7.53 -10.92 -14.59
N TYR A 621 8.77 -10.46 -14.49
CA TYR A 621 9.87 -11.18 -13.81
C TYR A 621 9.99 -10.71 -12.36
N VAL A 622 10.36 -11.64 -11.47
CA VAL A 622 10.41 -11.36 -10.01
C VAL A 622 11.43 -10.30 -9.63
N ASP A 623 12.56 -10.28 -10.35
CA ASP A 623 13.49 -9.16 -10.38
C ASP A 623 13.21 -8.31 -11.63
N THR A 624 12.97 -7.02 -11.41
CA THR A 624 12.64 -6.06 -12.48
C THR A 624 13.83 -5.15 -12.82
N THR A 625 15.01 -5.39 -12.25
CA THR A 625 16.22 -4.59 -12.44
C THR A 625 17.08 -5.04 -13.63
N GLN A 626 16.71 -6.16 -14.27
CA GLN A 626 17.44 -7.01 -15.23
C GLN A 626 18.37 -6.36 -16.26
N CYS A 627 18.24 -5.07 -16.60
CA CYS A 627 19.15 -4.41 -17.55
C CYS A 627 19.53 -2.96 -17.22
N GLY A 628 19.29 -2.49 -15.98
CA GLY A 628 19.52 -1.08 -15.64
C GLY A 628 20.99 -0.70 -15.46
N ARG A 629 21.82 -1.59 -14.89
CA ARG A 629 23.18 -1.25 -14.42
C ARG A 629 24.12 -2.46 -14.48
N GLN A 630 25.27 -2.30 -15.15
CA GLN A 630 26.40 -3.25 -15.18
C GLN A 630 27.14 -3.38 -13.83
N GLN A 631 26.43 -3.22 -12.70
CA GLN A 631 27.01 -3.08 -11.36
C GLN A 631 26.24 -3.81 -10.25
N PHE A 632 25.09 -4.43 -10.55
CA PHE A 632 24.57 -5.51 -9.72
C PHE A 632 24.89 -6.84 -10.40
N GLN A 633 25.91 -7.51 -9.88
CA GLN A 633 26.12 -8.94 -10.11
C GLN A 633 25.38 -9.70 -9.00
N MET A 634 24.06 -9.50 -8.90
CA MET A 634 23.25 -10.38 -8.06
C MET A 634 22.94 -11.64 -8.85
N GLY A 635 22.96 -12.76 -8.15
CA GLY A 635 22.71 -14.06 -8.76
C GLY A 635 21.23 -14.31 -9.04
N PRO A 636 20.90 -15.55 -9.42
CA PRO A 636 19.53 -16.06 -9.52
C PRO A 636 18.64 -15.66 -8.33
N PRO A 637 17.32 -15.42 -8.53
CA PRO A 637 16.53 -16.05 -9.59
C PRO A 637 15.93 -15.09 -10.64
N ASP A 638 16.77 -14.47 -11.47
CA ASP A 638 16.38 -13.72 -12.68
C ASP A 638 15.43 -14.47 -13.63
N GLU A 639 15.41 -15.80 -13.56
CA GLU A 639 14.71 -16.68 -14.48
C GLU A 639 13.26 -17.02 -14.04
N LEU A 640 12.77 -16.41 -12.95
CA LEU A 640 11.39 -16.61 -12.49
C LEU A 640 10.45 -15.56 -13.10
N LEU A 641 9.46 -16.03 -13.85
CA LEU A 641 8.34 -15.23 -14.35
C LEU A 641 7.05 -15.51 -13.57
N GLY A 642 6.14 -14.56 -13.58
CA GLY A 642 4.80 -14.71 -13.01
C GLY A 642 3.88 -15.55 -13.92
N ALA A 643 3.24 -16.56 -13.35
CA ALA A 643 2.41 -17.51 -14.07
C ALA A 643 1.19 -16.85 -14.76
N GLY A 644 0.60 -15.83 -14.13
CA GLY A 644 -0.59 -15.14 -14.62
C GLY A 644 -0.31 -14.24 -15.81
N SER A 645 0.74 -13.41 -15.76
CA SER A 645 1.16 -12.62 -16.92
C SER A 645 1.58 -13.51 -18.09
N PHE A 646 2.33 -14.59 -17.85
CA PHE A 646 2.71 -15.52 -18.93
C PHE A 646 1.52 -16.21 -19.57
N ALA A 647 0.58 -16.75 -18.79
CA ALA A 647 -0.65 -17.34 -19.32
C ALA A 647 -1.49 -16.31 -20.11
N SER A 648 -1.62 -15.10 -19.59
CA SER A 648 -2.31 -13.99 -20.29
C SER A 648 -1.65 -13.66 -21.63
N ASN A 649 -0.32 -13.66 -21.68
CA ASN A 649 0.45 -13.39 -22.89
C ASN A 649 0.33 -14.50 -23.93
N LEU A 650 0.34 -15.78 -23.51
CA LEU A 650 0.09 -16.90 -24.41
C LEU A 650 -1.31 -16.83 -25.03
N ARG A 651 -2.34 -16.48 -24.26
CA ARG A 651 -3.70 -16.27 -24.80
C ARG A 651 -3.75 -15.15 -25.84
N ARG A 652 -3.03 -14.05 -25.62
CA ARG A 652 -2.88 -12.97 -26.62
C ARG A 652 -2.15 -13.43 -27.88
N GLY A 653 -1.16 -14.31 -27.76
CA GLY A 653 -0.35 -14.78 -28.88
C GLY A 653 -0.99 -15.88 -29.74
N PHE A 654 -1.72 -16.83 -29.15
CA PHE A 654 -2.24 -18.01 -29.86
C PHE A 654 -3.71 -17.89 -30.31
N GLY A 655 -4.54 -17.15 -29.56
CA GLY A 655 -5.95 -16.94 -29.87
C GLY A 655 -6.86 -18.18 -29.67
N PRO A 656 -8.20 -18.01 -29.61
CA PRO A 656 -9.12 -19.12 -29.37
C PRO A 656 -9.09 -20.17 -30.50
N GLY A 657 -9.06 -21.45 -30.12
CA GLY A 657 -9.08 -22.56 -31.08
C GLY A 657 -7.74 -22.82 -31.78
N ASP A 658 -6.62 -22.40 -31.17
CA ASP A 658 -5.29 -22.79 -31.64
C ASP A 658 -5.14 -24.33 -31.67
N PRO A 659 -4.39 -24.89 -32.64
CA PRO A 659 -4.36 -26.34 -32.85
C PRO A 659 -3.59 -27.13 -31.78
N PHE A 660 -3.01 -26.46 -30.78
CA PHE A 660 -2.27 -27.06 -29.66
C PHE A 660 -3.03 -26.95 -28.33
N GLY A 661 -4.13 -26.19 -28.29
CA GLY A 661 -4.92 -25.92 -27.08
C GLY A 661 -4.22 -24.99 -26.08
N ILE A 662 -3.19 -24.24 -26.50
CA ILE A 662 -2.43 -23.33 -25.62
C ILE A 662 -3.33 -22.25 -25.02
N TYR A 663 -4.26 -21.70 -25.79
CA TYR A 663 -5.19 -20.66 -25.33
C TYR A 663 -6.09 -21.16 -24.20
N ASP A 664 -6.63 -22.37 -24.34
CA ASP A 664 -7.54 -22.97 -23.37
C ASP A 664 -6.77 -23.45 -22.12
N ALA A 665 -5.59 -24.06 -22.28
CA ALA A 665 -4.73 -24.46 -21.17
C ALA A 665 -4.24 -23.25 -20.34
N ALA A 666 -3.84 -22.17 -21.00
CA ALA A 666 -3.50 -20.91 -20.33
C ALA A 666 -4.73 -20.26 -19.67
N GLY A 667 -5.92 -20.41 -20.25
CA GLY A 667 -7.19 -20.01 -19.63
C GLY A 667 -7.51 -20.80 -18.37
N ALA A 668 -7.25 -22.11 -18.36
CA ALA A 668 -7.41 -22.97 -17.20
C ALA A 668 -6.44 -22.59 -16.06
N LEU A 669 -5.19 -22.26 -16.38
CA LEU A 669 -4.21 -21.78 -15.40
C LEU A 669 -4.65 -20.47 -14.74
N LEU A 670 -5.09 -19.48 -15.53
CA LEU A 670 -5.62 -18.22 -14.99
C LEU A 670 -6.78 -18.46 -14.01
N ALA A 671 -7.73 -19.34 -14.37
CA ALA A 671 -8.86 -19.66 -13.50
C ALA A 671 -8.47 -20.34 -12.17
N GLN A 672 -7.31 -21.00 -12.09
CA GLN A 672 -6.76 -21.50 -10.82
C GLN A 672 -6.08 -20.37 -10.02
N LEU A 673 -5.33 -19.49 -10.69
CA LEU A 673 -4.66 -18.35 -10.06
C LEU A 673 -5.64 -17.32 -9.50
N ASP A 674 -6.83 -17.18 -10.10
CA ASP A 674 -7.94 -16.36 -9.58
C ASP A 674 -8.43 -16.80 -8.18
N GLN A 675 -8.04 -17.99 -7.70
CA GLN A 675 -8.34 -18.47 -6.33
C GLN A 675 -7.26 -18.06 -5.29
N VAL A 676 -6.19 -17.39 -5.72
CA VAL A 676 -5.06 -16.98 -4.86
C VAL A 676 -5.28 -15.56 -4.34
N GLU A 677 -5.56 -15.44 -3.06
CA GLU A 677 -5.82 -14.16 -2.40
C GLU A 677 -4.50 -13.39 -2.18
N SER A 678 -4.40 -12.21 -2.77
CA SER A 678 -3.14 -11.46 -2.83
C SER A 678 -3.30 -9.96 -2.65
N LEU A 679 -2.20 -9.31 -2.26
CA LEU A 679 -2.09 -7.85 -2.19
C LEU A 679 -0.75 -7.43 -2.78
N ALA A 680 -0.80 -6.46 -3.69
CA ALA A 680 0.36 -5.85 -4.32
C ALA A 680 0.59 -4.42 -3.80
N ARG A 681 1.84 -4.01 -3.63
CA ARG A 681 2.25 -2.61 -3.48
C ARG A 681 3.11 -2.21 -4.67
N VAL A 682 2.59 -1.26 -5.44
CA VAL A 682 3.34 -0.53 -6.48
C VAL A 682 4.15 0.58 -5.82
N GLY A 683 5.39 0.82 -6.27
CA GLY A 683 6.24 1.80 -5.61
C GLY A 683 7.62 1.98 -6.25
N HIS A 684 8.45 2.79 -5.63
CA HIS A 684 9.80 3.18 -6.03
C HIS A 684 10.81 2.64 -5.01
N PRO A 685 11.33 1.41 -5.18
CA PRO A 685 12.10 0.71 -4.14
C PRO A 685 13.33 1.53 -3.70
N TYR A 686 13.71 1.50 -2.43
CA TYR A 686 14.85 2.29 -1.93
C TYR A 686 16.19 1.94 -2.61
N LEU A 687 16.32 0.71 -3.13
CA LEU A 687 17.47 0.23 -3.92
C LEU A 687 17.51 0.82 -5.35
N ALA A 688 16.36 1.22 -5.89
CA ALA A 688 16.22 1.78 -7.23
C ALA A 688 15.08 2.83 -7.31
N PRO A 689 15.17 3.94 -6.55
CA PRO A 689 14.06 4.90 -6.40
C PRO A 689 13.65 5.60 -7.70
N GLN A 690 14.53 5.57 -8.71
CA GLN A 690 14.24 6.06 -10.06
C GLN A 690 13.33 5.12 -10.90
N VAL A 691 12.98 3.92 -10.43
CA VAL A 691 12.17 2.92 -11.15
C VAL A 691 10.88 2.67 -10.40
N THR A 692 9.74 2.58 -11.09
CA THR A 692 8.48 2.12 -10.49
C THR A 692 8.34 0.61 -10.66
N TRP A 693 8.33 -0.15 -9.57
CA TRP A 693 7.98 -1.57 -9.56
C TRP A 693 6.46 -1.73 -9.59
N THR A 694 5.96 -2.42 -10.62
CA THR A 694 4.52 -2.66 -10.86
C THR A 694 4.18 -4.17 -10.89
N TYR A 695 4.95 -4.97 -10.16
CA TYR A 695 4.77 -6.42 -10.07
C TYR A 695 3.46 -6.76 -9.33
N THR A 696 2.67 -7.67 -9.89
CA THR A 696 1.32 -8.02 -9.42
C THR A 696 0.98 -9.51 -9.53
N ASP A 697 1.79 -10.31 -10.25
CA ASP A 697 1.64 -11.76 -10.27
C ASP A 697 1.79 -12.40 -8.88
N THR A 698 1.17 -13.57 -8.67
CA THR A 698 1.14 -14.26 -7.37
C THR A 698 2.07 -15.46 -7.29
N ILE A 699 2.00 -16.38 -8.26
CA ILE A 699 2.81 -17.61 -8.28
C ILE A 699 3.81 -17.56 -9.43
N THR A 700 5.04 -18.02 -9.20
CA THR A 700 6.12 -17.97 -10.18
C THR A 700 6.47 -19.33 -10.77
N LEU A 701 6.88 -19.31 -12.04
CA LEU A 701 7.36 -20.45 -12.82
C LEU A 701 8.75 -20.15 -13.37
N LEU A 702 9.49 -21.22 -13.68
CA LEU A 702 10.74 -21.10 -14.45
C LEU A 702 10.43 -20.65 -15.89
N ALA A 703 11.07 -19.57 -16.33
CA ALA A 703 10.84 -18.99 -17.64
C ALA A 703 11.45 -19.82 -18.79
N PRO A 704 10.77 -19.95 -19.94
CA PRO A 704 11.36 -20.50 -21.16
C PRO A 704 12.18 -19.41 -21.88
N LEU A 705 13.39 -19.15 -21.38
CA LEU A 705 14.30 -18.11 -21.89
C LEU A 705 14.95 -18.50 -23.23
N ARG A 706 15.56 -17.53 -23.94
CA ARG A 706 16.32 -17.81 -25.17
C ARG A 706 17.72 -18.34 -24.84
N ARG A 707 18.21 -19.28 -25.66
CA ARG A 707 19.50 -19.99 -25.52
C ARG A 707 20.77 -19.13 -25.76
N GLU A 708 20.63 -17.82 -25.79
CA GLU A 708 21.71 -16.86 -26.12
C GLU A 708 22.01 -15.88 -24.98
N SER A 709 21.49 -16.18 -23.78
CA SER A 709 21.98 -15.59 -22.55
C SER A 709 23.52 -15.62 -22.52
N PRO A 710 24.20 -14.53 -22.12
CA PRO A 710 25.64 -14.55 -21.89
C PRO A 710 26.02 -15.75 -21.01
N PRO A 711 27.23 -16.35 -21.16
CA PRO A 711 27.58 -17.56 -20.42
C PRO A 711 27.32 -17.44 -18.91
N ASN A 712 27.63 -16.27 -18.33
CA ASN A 712 27.43 -15.89 -16.94
C ASN A 712 25.96 -15.62 -16.51
N VAL A 713 24.97 -15.91 -17.36
CA VAL A 713 23.53 -15.67 -17.11
C VAL A 713 22.69 -16.96 -17.25
N ALA A 714 23.27 -18.04 -17.78
CA ALA A 714 22.56 -19.32 -18.01
C ALA A 714 22.73 -20.33 -16.86
N TRP A 715 22.58 -19.90 -15.60
CA TRP A 715 22.86 -20.73 -14.42
C TRP A 715 21.98 -21.99 -14.33
N ARG A 716 20.77 -22.02 -14.92
CA ARG A 716 19.94 -23.24 -14.95
C ARG A 716 20.14 -24.15 -16.15
N ALA A 717 20.98 -23.79 -17.12
CA ALA A 717 21.48 -24.76 -18.09
C ALA A 717 22.43 -25.78 -17.44
N SER A 718 23.02 -25.46 -16.27
CA SER A 718 23.89 -26.35 -15.50
C SER A 718 23.23 -27.03 -14.30
N ILE A 719 22.05 -26.57 -13.84
CA ILE A 719 21.25 -27.23 -12.78
C ILE A 719 21.06 -28.73 -13.00
N PHE A 720 21.06 -29.10 -14.27
CA PHE A 720 20.85 -30.46 -14.69
C PHE A 720 22.13 -31.31 -14.60
N GLY A 721 23.33 -30.73 -14.65
CA GLY A 721 24.60 -31.45 -14.71
C GLY A 721 25.07 -32.12 -13.42
N ALA A 722 25.92 -33.15 -13.56
CA ALA A 722 26.67 -33.76 -12.46
C ALA A 722 27.83 -32.91 -11.89
N THR A 723 27.94 -31.63 -12.31
CA THR A 723 29.04 -30.73 -11.93
C THR A 723 28.46 -29.53 -11.19
N PRO A 724 28.93 -29.18 -9.98
CA PRO A 724 28.47 -27.99 -9.27
C PRO A 724 28.64 -26.72 -10.14
N PRO A 725 27.67 -25.77 -10.16
CA PRO A 725 27.71 -24.60 -11.04
C PRO A 725 28.95 -23.71 -10.88
N MET A 726 29.61 -23.75 -9.72
CA MET A 726 30.85 -23.00 -9.43
C MET A 726 32.14 -23.80 -9.70
N ASP A 727 32.09 -25.14 -9.69
CA ASP A 727 33.23 -26.02 -10.05
C ASP A 727 33.41 -26.13 -11.57
N ALA A 728 32.38 -25.77 -12.34
CA ALA A 728 32.52 -25.47 -13.75
C ALA A 728 33.47 -24.27 -13.93
N ILE A 729 34.75 -24.55 -14.19
CA ILE A 729 35.70 -23.54 -14.69
C ILE A 729 35.00 -22.80 -15.83
N TRP A 730 34.82 -21.48 -15.67
CA TRP A 730 34.05 -20.60 -16.56
C TRP A 730 34.76 -20.35 -17.91
N THR A 731 35.04 -21.45 -18.61
CA THR A 731 35.56 -21.52 -19.98
C THR A 731 34.54 -22.30 -20.81
N PRO A 732 33.50 -21.64 -21.33
CA PRO A 732 32.49 -22.31 -22.15
C PRO A 732 33.13 -22.74 -23.47
N SER A 733 33.32 -24.04 -23.66
CA SER A 733 33.35 -24.59 -25.01
C SER A 733 31.91 -24.62 -25.52
N PRO A 734 31.58 -24.00 -26.68
CA PRO A 734 30.22 -23.99 -27.21
C PRO A 734 29.69 -25.39 -27.58
N ASP A 735 30.54 -26.41 -27.54
CA ASP A 735 30.24 -27.79 -27.91
C ASP A 735 29.90 -28.70 -26.69
N GLN A 736 29.93 -28.17 -25.46
CA GLN A 736 29.80 -28.97 -24.24
C GLN A 736 28.34 -29.21 -23.82
N THR A 737 27.89 -30.47 -23.87
CA THR A 737 26.58 -30.91 -23.38
C THR A 737 26.60 -31.16 -21.86
N VAL A 738 25.60 -30.63 -21.16
CA VAL A 738 25.42 -30.84 -19.71
C VAL A 738 24.24 -31.80 -19.47
N PRO A 739 24.45 -32.97 -18.83
CA PRO A 739 23.42 -34.03 -18.75
C PRO A 739 22.56 -33.95 -17.49
N ILE A 740 21.22 -34.00 -17.62
CA ILE A 740 20.23 -34.03 -16.52
C ILE A 740 20.44 -35.21 -15.56
N THR A 741 20.70 -34.95 -14.26
CA THR A 741 20.98 -35.98 -13.24
C THR A 741 20.01 -36.09 -12.07
N GLN A 742 19.25 -35.06 -11.70
CA GLN A 742 18.13 -35.19 -10.75
C GLN A 742 16.91 -34.35 -11.15
N PRO A 743 15.68 -34.87 -10.99
CA PRO A 743 14.45 -34.10 -11.19
C PRO A 743 14.19 -33.17 -9.99
N PHE A 744 13.61 -31.99 -10.25
CA PHE A 744 12.83 -31.32 -9.21
C PHE A 744 11.64 -32.20 -8.85
N ALA A 745 11.16 -32.17 -7.61
CA ALA A 745 9.97 -32.96 -7.23
C ALA A 745 8.63 -32.39 -7.77
N LEU A 746 8.68 -31.51 -8.77
CA LEU A 746 7.56 -31.23 -9.70
C LEU A 746 7.73 -32.00 -11.03
N ALA A 747 8.96 -32.34 -11.41
CA ALA A 747 9.33 -33.05 -12.63
C ALA A 747 9.10 -34.58 -12.57
N GLU A 748 8.76 -35.14 -11.41
CA GLU A 748 8.27 -36.53 -11.33
C GLU A 748 6.84 -36.69 -11.86
N GLU A 749 6.06 -35.59 -11.94
CA GLU A 749 4.62 -35.62 -12.26
C GLU A 749 4.16 -34.56 -13.29
N SER A 750 5.04 -33.65 -13.75
CA SER A 750 4.66 -32.50 -14.59
C SER A 750 5.36 -32.46 -15.96
N THR A 751 4.56 -32.32 -17.03
CA THR A 751 5.07 -32.09 -18.40
C THR A 751 5.53 -30.65 -18.64
N TRP A 752 5.41 -29.75 -17.65
CA TRP A 752 6.03 -28.43 -17.70
C TRP A 752 7.56 -28.51 -17.72
N ASP A 753 8.14 -29.38 -16.90
CA ASP A 753 9.61 -29.51 -16.83
C ASP A 753 10.14 -30.24 -18.08
N GLU A 754 9.37 -31.16 -18.66
CA GLU A 754 9.65 -31.71 -19.99
C GLU A 754 9.58 -30.65 -21.10
N PHE A 755 8.61 -29.73 -21.04
CA PHE A 755 8.50 -28.59 -21.94
C PHE A 755 9.74 -27.70 -21.84
N ILE A 756 10.16 -27.32 -20.62
CA ILE A 756 11.35 -26.51 -20.37
C ILE A 756 12.62 -27.22 -20.87
N ALA A 757 12.79 -28.52 -20.57
CA ALA A 757 13.91 -29.30 -21.06
C ALA A 757 13.94 -29.36 -22.60
N ALA A 758 12.80 -29.63 -23.25
CA ALA A 758 12.69 -29.65 -24.71
C ALA A 758 13.00 -28.27 -25.33
N TRP A 759 12.46 -27.19 -24.74
CA TRP A 759 12.65 -25.81 -25.16
C TRP A 759 14.14 -25.43 -25.27
N TYR A 760 14.96 -25.84 -24.29
CA TYR A 760 16.40 -25.57 -24.30
C TYR A 760 17.23 -26.45 -25.26
N THR A 761 16.68 -27.54 -25.82
CA THR A 761 17.43 -28.43 -26.72
C THR A 761 17.40 -28.04 -28.20
N GLY A 762 16.39 -27.26 -28.65
CA GLY A 762 16.19 -26.93 -30.07
C GLY A 762 17.16 -25.89 -30.65
N PRO A 763 17.27 -25.80 -32.00
CA PRO A 763 18.00 -24.74 -32.68
C PRO A 763 17.11 -23.50 -32.89
N MET A 764 17.50 -22.38 -32.28
CA MET A 764 17.02 -21.04 -32.61
C MET A 764 18.21 -20.09 -32.68
N THR A 765 18.15 -19.10 -33.57
CA THR A 765 19.19 -18.07 -33.79
C THR A 765 18.56 -16.67 -33.80
N PRO A 766 18.95 -15.80 -32.87
CA PRO A 766 19.47 -14.49 -33.24
C PRO A 766 20.93 -14.26 -32.77
N THR A 767 21.22 -13.20 -31.99
CA THR A 767 22.58 -12.94 -31.44
C THR A 767 22.60 -12.31 -30.04
N VAL A 768 23.69 -12.57 -29.31
CA VAL A 768 24.06 -12.02 -27.97
C VAL A 768 23.88 -10.50 -27.80
N GLY A 769 23.87 -9.73 -28.88
CA GLY A 769 23.63 -8.29 -28.85
C GLY A 769 22.20 -7.88 -28.46
N GLU A 770 21.20 -8.76 -28.58
CA GLU A 770 19.79 -8.41 -28.33
C GLU A 770 19.40 -8.33 -26.85
N TRP A 771 20.14 -8.98 -25.93
CA TRP A 771 19.77 -9.06 -24.50
C TRP A 771 20.54 -8.07 -23.59
N CYS A 772 21.77 -7.69 -23.92
CA CYS A 772 22.55 -6.74 -23.11
C CYS A 772 22.53 -5.28 -23.61
N HIS A 773 21.93 -5.04 -24.79
CA HIS A 773 21.44 -3.72 -25.21
C HIS A 773 19.92 -3.57 -25.07
N TYR A 774 19.25 -4.64 -24.62
CA TYR A 774 17.99 -4.48 -23.92
C TYR A 774 18.29 -3.61 -22.70
N THR A 775 17.88 -2.35 -22.72
CA THR A 775 17.05 -1.91 -21.60
C THR A 775 15.86 -2.88 -21.61
N PRO A 776 15.21 -3.29 -20.50
CA PRO A 776 13.79 -3.59 -20.65
C PRO A 776 13.19 -2.41 -21.44
N PRO A 777 12.16 -2.57 -22.28
CA PRO A 777 11.44 -1.37 -22.65
C PRO A 777 11.17 -0.70 -21.31
N VAL A 778 11.56 0.58 -21.22
CA VAL A 778 11.04 1.40 -20.14
C VAL A 778 9.50 1.16 -20.17
N ARG A 779 8.74 1.66 -19.21
CA ARG A 779 7.56 2.34 -19.78
C ARG A 779 8.10 3.51 -20.58
N ILE A 780 8.52 3.21 -21.82
CA ILE A 780 8.25 4.11 -22.90
C ILE A 780 6.70 4.11 -22.86
N THR A 781 6.00 5.16 -22.43
CA THR A 781 6.34 6.60 -22.55
C THR A 781 7.37 6.84 -23.65
N GLN A 782 7.17 6.11 -24.76
CA GLN A 782 7.50 6.61 -26.08
C GLN A 782 6.64 7.85 -26.06
N ASP A 783 7.28 9.00 -25.86
CA ASP A 783 6.62 10.29 -25.60
C ASP A 783 5.36 10.29 -26.43
N VAL A 784 4.19 10.21 -25.79
CA VAL A 784 2.95 9.80 -26.47
C VAL A 784 2.74 10.82 -27.57
N THR A 785 3.14 10.45 -28.79
CA THR A 785 3.44 11.46 -29.83
C THR A 785 2.16 12.10 -30.32
N GLU A 786 1.05 11.41 -30.06
CA GLU A 786 -0.31 11.83 -30.29
C GLU A 786 -1.17 11.62 -29.04
N THR A 787 -1.58 12.72 -28.42
CA THR A 787 -2.66 12.69 -27.42
C THR A 787 -4.01 12.62 -28.13
N LEU A 788 -4.76 11.54 -27.89
CA LEU A 788 -6.14 11.40 -28.37
C LEU A 788 -7.08 12.25 -27.52
N THR A 789 -8.04 12.94 -28.13
CA THR A 789 -9.11 13.61 -27.38
C THR A 789 -10.21 12.61 -27.09
N LEU A 790 -10.46 12.29 -25.83
CA LEU A 790 -11.61 11.48 -25.38
C LEU A 790 -12.72 12.40 -24.89
N THR A 791 -13.97 12.10 -25.25
CA THR A 791 -15.16 12.79 -24.74
C THR A 791 -16.18 11.74 -24.31
N VAL A 792 -16.65 11.86 -23.07
CA VAL A 792 -17.68 10.99 -22.48
C VAL A 792 -18.95 11.82 -22.29
N THR A 793 -20.05 11.39 -22.91
CA THR A 793 -21.37 12.03 -22.76
C THR A 793 -22.33 11.01 -22.15
N ASP A 794 -22.65 11.19 -20.87
CA ASP A 794 -23.68 10.40 -20.19
C ASP A 794 -25.02 10.53 -20.93
N GLN A 795 -25.63 9.40 -21.26
CA GLN A 795 -26.95 9.28 -21.90
C GLN A 795 -28.05 8.98 -20.86
N GLY A 796 -27.67 8.77 -19.60
CA GLY A 796 -28.54 8.34 -18.51
C GLY A 796 -28.77 6.84 -18.48
N LEU A 797 -29.50 6.38 -17.45
CA LEU A 797 -29.82 4.97 -17.19
C LEU A 797 -28.56 4.07 -17.08
N GLY A 798 -27.43 4.63 -16.64
CA GLY A 798 -26.16 3.92 -16.58
C GLY A 798 -25.51 3.65 -17.95
N THR A 799 -25.80 4.45 -18.97
CA THR A 799 -25.17 4.34 -20.29
C THR A 799 -24.50 5.64 -20.73
N ALA A 800 -23.34 5.55 -21.37
CA ALA A 800 -22.63 6.70 -21.91
C ALA A 800 -22.19 6.49 -23.35
N GLN A 801 -22.21 7.57 -24.13
CA GLN A 801 -21.57 7.62 -25.43
C GLN A 801 -20.14 8.12 -25.25
N VAL A 802 -19.18 7.33 -25.72
CA VAL A 802 -17.75 7.61 -25.65
C VAL A 802 -17.24 7.82 -27.07
N ILE A 803 -16.58 8.95 -27.30
CA ILE A 803 -16.09 9.41 -28.61
C ILE A 803 -14.63 9.79 -28.46
N TRP A 804 -13.78 9.35 -29.39
CA TRP A 804 -12.37 9.77 -29.44
C TRP A 804 -11.95 10.25 -30.84
N THR A 805 -10.84 10.96 -30.90
CA THR A 805 -10.18 11.27 -32.18
C THR A 805 -9.54 10.02 -32.77
N ALA A 806 -9.52 9.91 -34.10
CA ALA A 806 -8.73 8.87 -34.77
C ALA A 806 -7.23 9.12 -34.56
N THR A 807 -6.45 8.06 -34.39
CA THR A 807 -4.99 8.13 -34.34
C THR A 807 -4.39 8.34 -35.74
N ALA A 808 -3.33 9.14 -35.79
CA ALA A 808 -2.43 9.34 -36.93
C ALA A 808 -1.18 8.45 -36.87
N ALA A 809 -1.02 7.62 -35.82
CA ALA A 809 0.07 6.65 -35.72
C ALA A 809 -0.06 5.55 -36.80
N GLU A 810 0.89 5.49 -37.73
CA GLU A 810 0.86 4.58 -38.89
C GLU A 810 1.06 3.10 -38.51
N ASP A 811 1.62 2.82 -37.33
CA ASP A 811 1.89 1.51 -36.77
C ASP A 811 0.74 0.97 -35.88
N ALA A 812 -0.25 1.80 -35.56
CA ALA A 812 -1.42 1.38 -34.82
C ALA A 812 -2.22 0.27 -35.55
N THR A 813 -2.84 -0.62 -34.77
CA THR A 813 -3.66 -1.74 -35.28
C THR A 813 -5.03 -1.85 -34.62
N SER A 814 -5.19 -1.40 -33.37
CA SER A 814 -6.48 -1.39 -32.66
C SER A 814 -6.55 -0.28 -31.60
N TYR A 815 -7.77 0.12 -31.22
CA TYR A 815 -8.00 0.87 -29.99
C TYR A 815 -8.38 -0.09 -28.86
N TRP A 816 -7.95 0.22 -27.65
CA TRP A 816 -8.37 -0.41 -26.41
C TRP A 816 -9.02 0.67 -25.56
N LEU A 817 -10.27 0.47 -25.18
CA LEU A 817 -10.93 1.29 -24.18
C LEU A 817 -10.65 0.68 -22.80
N LEU A 818 -10.16 1.51 -21.89
CA LEU A 818 -9.82 1.17 -20.52
C LEU A 818 -10.77 1.87 -19.54
N ALA A 819 -11.06 1.20 -18.43
CA ALA A 819 -11.79 1.79 -17.30
C ALA A 819 -11.12 1.41 -15.97
N ARG A 820 -11.31 2.25 -14.95
CA ARG A 820 -11.02 1.91 -13.56
C ARG A 820 -11.97 2.64 -12.62
N PRO A 821 -12.35 2.09 -11.46
CA PRO A 821 -13.05 2.86 -10.43
C PRO A 821 -12.16 4.02 -9.95
N GLN A 822 -12.74 5.21 -9.80
CA GLN A 822 -12.02 6.40 -9.36
C GLN A 822 -11.33 6.14 -8.00
N GLY A 823 -10.02 6.41 -7.93
CA GLY A 823 -9.19 6.14 -6.75
C GLY A 823 -8.56 4.74 -6.70
N GLN A 824 -8.83 3.86 -7.66
CA GLN A 824 -8.02 2.66 -7.89
C GLN A 824 -6.90 2.93 -8.92
N SER A 825 -5.79 2.22 -8.79
CA SER A 825 -4.62 2.35 -9.69
C SER A 825 -4.69 1.45 -10.92
N ASN A 826 -5.45 0.35 -10.89
CA ASN A 826 -5.48 -0.67 -11.93
C ASN A 826 -6.52 -0.38 -13.01
N TRP A 827 -6.08 -0.34 -14.27
CA TRP A 827 -6.95 -0.26 -15.45
C TRP A 827 -7.40 -1.64 -15.91
N THR A 828 -8.69 -1.79 -16.24
CA THR A 828 -9.25 -2.96 -16.92
C THR A 828 -9.60 -2.63 -18.37
N VAL A 829 -9.42 -3.58 -19.27
CA VAL A 829 -9.83 -3.45 -20.68
C VAL A 829 -11.32 -3.68 -20.76
N VAL A 830 -12.07 -2.68 -21.22
CA VAL A 830 -13.52 -2.75 -21.41
C VAL A 830 -13.85 -3.38 -22.76
N GLU A 831 -13.21 -2.91 -23.83
CA GLU A 831 -13.48 -3.32 -25.20
C GLU A 831 -12.22 -3.12 -26.07
N GLN A 832 -11.96 -4.04 -27.01
CA GLN A 832 -10.96 -3.87 -28.07
C GLN A 832 -11.65 -3.62 -29.40
N LEU A 833 -11.23 -2.58 -30.13
CA LEU A 833 -11.92 -2.03 -31.27
C LEU A 833 -10.99 -1.86 -32.49
N PRO A 834 -11.50 -2.01 -33.73
CA PRO A 834 -10.74 -1.72 -34.93
C PRO A 834 -10.49 -0.21 -35.07
N LEU A 835 -9.40 0.19 -35.73
CA LEU A 835 -9.08 1.61 -35.95
C LEU A 835 -10.13 2.41 -36.74
N THR A 836 -11.04 1.72 -37.45
CA THR A 836 -12.18 2.32 -38.14
C THR A 836 -13.29 2.79 -37.21
N GLN A 837 -13.24 2.44 -35.91
CA GLN A 837 -14.25 2.79 -34.93
C GLN A 837 -13.70 3.78 -33.89
N THR A 838 -14.30 4.96 -33.83
CA THR A 838 -13.95 6.06 -32.90
C THR A 838 -15.11 6.46 -31.97
N VAL A 839 -16.18 5.66 -31.94
CA VAL A 839 -17.36 5.86 -31.13
C VAL A 839 -17.82 4.52 -30.56
N LEU A 840 -18.16 4.49 -29.27
CA LEU A 840 -18.77 3.36 -28.59
C LEU A 840 -19.90 3.84 -27.66
N THR A 841 -20.92 3.00 -27.44
CA THR A 841 -21.90 3.21 -26.37
C THR A 841 -21.65 2.17 -25.30
N LEU A 842 -21.36 2.62 -24.08
CA LEU A 842 -21.06 1.79 -22.92
C LEU A 842 -22.29 1.65 -22.02
N ALA A 843 -22.39 0.49 -21.38
CA ALA A 843 -23.23 0.28 -20.21
C ALA A 843 -22.33 0.12 -18.97
N ALA A 844 -22.63 0.82 -17.90
CA ALA A 844 -21.90 0.70 -16.64
C ALA A 844 -22.20 -0.65 -15.96
N PRO A 845 -21.20 -1.29 -15.32
CA PRO A 845 -21.43 -2.50 -14.55
C PRO A 845 -22.20 -2.24 -13.24
N GLU A 846 -22.10 -1.02 -12.68
CA GLU A 846 -22.75 -0.60 -11.44
C GLU A 846 -23.09 0.90 -11.44
N ALA A 847 -24.23 1.28 -10.86
CA ALA A 847 -24.69 2.67 -10.80
C ALA A 847 -24.26 3.34 -9.49
N GLY A 848 -23.83 4.60 -9.57
CA GLY A 848 -23.32 5.35 -8.41
C GLY A 848 -21.82 5.19 -8.14
N VAL A 849 -21.09 4.47 -8.99
CA VAL A 849 -19.62 4.44 -9.03
C VAL A 849 -19.14 5.46 -10.07
N THR A 850 -18.09 6.22 -9.75
CA THR A 850 -17.35 7.03 -10.74
C THR A 850 -16.24 6.18 -11.34
N PHE A 851 -16.14 6.16 -12.66
CA PHE A 851 -15.04 5.52 -13.38
C PHE A 851 -14.16 6.56 -14.04
N ASP A 852 -12.84 6.38 -14.01
CA ASP A 852 -11.96 7.04 -14.97
C ASP A 852 -12.01 6.19 -16.25
N LEU A 853 -12.22 6.81 -17.41
CA LEU A 853 -12.16 6.16 -18.73
C LEU A 853 -10.95 6.68 -19.52
N GLN A 854 -10.24 5.79 -20.23
CA GLN A 854 -9.12 6.16 -21.10
C GLN A 854 -9.20 5.34 -22.39
N VAL A 855 -8.83 5.92 -23.53
CA VAL A 855 -8.62 5.16 -24.78
C VAL A 855 -7.14 5.17 -25.12
N VAL A 856 -6.63 4.02 -25.56
CA VAL A 856 -5.26 3.86 -26.07
C VAL A 856 -5.30 3.20 -27.44
N ALA A 857 -4.48 3.67 -28.39
CA ALA A 857 -4.19 2.97 -29.64
C ALA A 857 -2.94 2.10 -29.45
N GLN A 858 -2.97 0.87 -29.97
CA GLN A 858 -1.85 -0.07 -29.85
C GLN A 858 -1.35 -0.55 -31.20
N ASP A 859 -0.02 -0.76 -31.29
CA ASP A 859 0.65 -1.36 -32.45
C ASP A 859 0.41 -2.88 -32.56
N ALA A 860 1.03 -3.53 -33.55
CA ALA A 860 0.95 -4.97 -33.76
C ALA A 860 1.63 -5.82 -32.65
N LEU A 861 2.39 -5.19 -31.75
CA LEU A 861 3.13 -5.81 -30.65
C LEU A 861 2.47 -5.55 -29.27
N GLY A 862 1.38 -4.77 -29.23
CA GLY A 862 0.65 -4.39 -28.01
C GLY A 862 1.26 -3.21 -27.25
N LEU A 863 2.13 -2.42 -27.89
CA LEU A 863 2.67 -1.17 -27.34
C LEU A 863 1.67 -0.03 -27.58
N VAL A 864 1.52 0.87 -26.61
CA VAL A 864 0.67 2.06 -26.75
C VAL A 864 1.39 3.12 -27.59
N VAL A 865 0.78 3.49 -28.72
CA VAL A 865 1.33 4.47 -29.68
C VAL A 865 0.60 5.81 -29.66
N ALA A 866 -0.64 5.85 -29.15
CA ALA A 866 -1.38 7.06 -28.85
C ALA A 866 -2.32 6.81 -27.65
N GLU A 867 -2.57 7.80 -26.80
CA GLU A 867 -3.53 7.67 -25.69
C GLU A 867 -4.26 8.97 -25.38
N SER A 868 -5.43 8.85 -24.76
CA SER A 868 -6.14 10.00 -24.20
C SER A 868 -5.72 10.29 -22.77
N ASN A 869 -5.97 11.52 -22.30
CA ASN A 869 -6.11 11.73 -20.87
C ASN A 869 -7.29 10.91 -20.32
N PRO A 870 -7.26 10.48 -19.05
CA PRO A 870 -8.43 9.95 -18.36
C PRO A 870 -9.57 10.97 -18.33
N VAL A 871 -10.81 10.49 -18.49
CA VAL A 871 -12.04 11.29 -18.39
C VAL A 871 -12.99 10.63 -17.41
N ASP A 872 -13.35 11.37 -16.35
CA ASP A 872 -14.30 10.95 -15.33
C ASP A 872 -15.70 10.71 -15.92
N TRP A 873 -16.27 9.54 -15.63
CA TRP A 873 -17.67 9.23 -15.84
C TRP A 873 -18.35 8.88 -14.51
N ALA A 874 -19.08 9.85 -13.95
CA ALA A 874 -20.00 9.61 -12.85
C ALA A 874 -21.28 8.95 -13.40
N VAL A 875 -21.51 7.67 -13.07
CA VAL A 875 -22.62 6.89 -13.64
C VAL A 875 -23.96 7.32 -13.05
N SER A 876 -24.75 8.10 -13.81
CA SER A 876 -26.09 8.51 -13.38
C SER A 876 -27.12 7.38 -13.57
N GLY A 877 -27.72 6.94 -12.47
CA GLY A 877 -28.74 5.90 -12.48
C GLY A 877 -29.34 5.67 -11.09
N PRO A 878 -30.54 5.07 -11.00
CA PRO A 878 -31.07 4.63 -9.72
C PRO A 878 -30.17 3.51 -9.17
N VAL A 879 -29.68 3.68 -7.93
CA VAL A 879 -29.04 2.60 -7.18
C VAL A 879 -30.06 1.47 -7.07
N LEU A 880 -29.81 0.36 -7.78
CA LEU A 880 -30.60 -0.85 -7.60
C LEU A 880 -30.29 -1.39 -6.21
N ASP A 881 -31.27 -1.27 -5.31
CA ASP A 881 -31.26 -1.83 -3.93
C ASP A 881 -30.99 -3.33 -3.98
N ARG A 882 -29.70 -3.70 -4.02
CA ARG A 882 -29.21 -5.08 -3.94
C ARG A 882 -29.38 -5.54 -2.50
N ARG A 883 -30.63 -5.90 -2.17
CA ARG A 883 -30.93 -6.81 -1.07
C ARG A 883 -30.07 -8.05 -1.27
N ILE A 884 -29.12 -8.23 -0.36
CA ILE A 884 -28.24 -9.39 -0.33
C ILE A 884 -29.12 -10.64 -0.25
N TYR A 885 -29.20 -11.39 -1.35
CA TYR A 885 -29.76 -12.74 -1.33
C TYR A 885 -28.75 -13.66 -0.66
N LEU A 886 -28.82 -13.73 0.67
CA LEU A 886 -28.19 -14.81 1.43
C LEU A 886 -28.72 -16.15 0.87
N PRO A 887 -27.85 -17.10 0.49
CA PRO A 887 -28.31 -18.43 0.12
C PRO A 887 -28.99 -19.07 1.33
N VAL A 888 -30.29 -19.34 1.20
CA VAL A 888 -31.07 -19.97 2.26
C VAL A 888 -30.63 -21.42 2.38
N VAL A 889 -29.77 -21.70 3.36
CA VAL A 889 -29.56 -23.05 3.90
C VAL A 889 -30.93 -23.53 4.40
N ARG A 890 -31.55 -24.46 3.68
CA ARG A 890 -32.72 -25.18 4.20
C ARG A 890 -32.24 -26.19 5.24
N LYS A 891 -33.05 -26.31 6.29
CA LYS A 891 -32.87 -27.18 7.46
C LYS A 891 -32.51 -28.62 7.12
#